data_AF-A0A381WZJ3-F1
#
_entry.id   AF-A0A381WZJ3-F1
#
_cell.length_a   1.000
_cell.length_b   1.000
_cell.length_c   1.000
_cell.angle_alpha   90.00
_cell.angle_beta   90.00
_cell.angle_gamma   90.00
#
_symmetry.space_group_name_H-M   'P 1'
#
loop_
_entity.id
_entity.type
_entity.pdbx_description
1 polymer ?
#
loop_
_entity_poly.entity_id
_entity_poly.type
_entity_poly.pdbx_seq_one_letter_code
_entity_poly.pdbx_strand_id
1 'polypeptide(L)'
;MNEYEKLNSEINSGKYLGTYGGAYSLYRCLAEVRKNKDILKYNRLKETEYLNENLLEHLNNPLTRKKWNDISSINPLGLTAEIPTMACTTATLNIPELDGKLFKDGVIVDSDGGINVTKIAVQYTWNIKKLSKKLDMSEDDLRKAIYKSTNNEKIFDKNYNVFLPNIGGMTVYIFGDIKKVSDPMAEVSVRVHDECNGSDVFGTDICTCRPYLTYAMKCATECAQRNGVGIIVYFRKEGRALDEVVKYRVYNARKRQVGGDCSATYFQHTENIAGERDVRVQELMPEVLIWLGIDRIDWLLSMSREKYEALIKSGIKIMQRIPLPEKYIPKNAEVEITAKISDGYHSVQWNNKQLIKTLQKIETTRERATAIYEMGLRDKLHHFQINLDKLPYTVEYVINTIEKNYPDLKIPQHSRIRHFEKFDPNFITNFNNSFKCTVREKIRRLIDLTVMSVLTDAGAGASWKYIKDNKVYTRSEGLAYASYDMFMSGIFSSDEACPYRINSKGIQKMTLEDFKKGFQISEDNQLFGVENRYNSIKRLGDCLSLFPEYFGHEIKRSGNLLDYIEEKFGNEISIKEFWKILCNTFGKIWATNQKTIGCRGDVFVYSPLKKEQEVGSDLIPFHKLLHWMMHSLIEPLEMYGIKFTNKEIMLALPEYRNGGLLVDSGLITLKDPTYYEKIHNVGSELIVEI
;
A
#
# COMPACT_ATOMS: atom_id res chain seq x y z
N MET A 1 -29.62 4.58 -32.53
CA MET A 1 -28.41 5.32 -32.14
C MET A 1 -28.60 5.84 -30.73
N ASN A 2 -27.77 5.41 -29.77
CA ASN A 2 -27.80 5.96 -28.41
C ASN A 2 -27.22 7.40 -28.40
N GLU A 3 -27.28 8.08 -27.25
CA GLU A 3 -26.94 9.50 -27.20
C GLU A 3 -25.46 9.82 -27.44
N TYR A 4 -24.53 8.93 -27.09
CA TYR A 4 -23.10 9.15 -27.34
C TYR A 4 -22.71 8.81 -28.79
N GLU A 5 -23.38 7.85 -29.43
CA GLU A 5 -23.27 7.65 -30.87
C GLU A 5 -23.80 8.88 -31.63
N LYS A 6 -24.89 9.49 -31.14
CA LYS A 6 -25.40 10.76 -31.70
C LYS A 6 -24.38 11.89 -31.55
N LEU A 7 -23.80 12.06 -30.35
CA LEU A 7 -22.72 13.03 -30.11
C LEU A 7 -21.58 12.85 -31.12
N ASN A 8 -21.13 11.61 -31.31
CA ASN A 8 -20.06 11.27 -32.24
C ASN A 8 -20.44 11.58 -33.70
N SER A 9 -21.67 11.25 -34.11
CA SER A 9 -22.18 11.56 -35.44
C SER A 9 -22.25 13.07 -35.69
N GLU A 10 -22.66 13.88 -34.71
CA GLU A 10 -22.71 15.34 -34.83
C GLU A 10 -21.29 15.93 -34.94
N ILE A 11 -20.29 15.36 -34.25
CA ILE A 11 -18.89 15.76 -34.41
C ILE A 11 -18.39 15.48 -35.82
N ASN A 12 -18.58 14.25 -36.32
CA ASN A 12 -18.12 13.84 -37.65
C ASN A 12 -18.76 14.65 -38.79
N SER A 13 -20.02 15.08 -38.62
CA SER A 13 -20.72 15.91 -39.60
C SER A 13 -20.39 17.40 -39.50
N GLY A 14 -19.49 17.81 -38.60
CA GLY A 14 -19.17 19.22 -38.36
C GLY A 14 -20.25 20.02 -37.62
N LYS A 15 -21.23 19.34 -37.01
CA LYS A 15 -22.36 19.94 -36.31
C LYS A 15 -22.03 20.20 -34.83
N TYR A 16 -20.99 20.99 -34.60
CA TYR A 16 -20.53 21.41 -33.27
C TYR A 16 -20.16 22.89 -33.24
N LEU A 17 -20.09 23.44 -32.03
CA LEU A 17 -19.62 24.79 -31.76
C LEU A 17 -18.24 24.76 -31.10
N GLY A 18 -17.51 25.87 -31.16
CA GLY A 18 -16.17 25.96 -30.59
C GLY A 18 -15.09 25.52 -31.58
N THR A 19 -13.97 25.00 -31.07
CA THR A 19 -12.81 24.68 -31.89
C THR A 19 -12.27 23.28 -31.63
N TYR A 20 -12.22 22.47 -32.67
CA TYR A 20 -11.53 21.18 -32.63
C TYR A 20 -10.02 21.36 -32.44
N GLY A 21 -9.40 20.52 -31.61
CA GLY A 21 -7.98 20.63 -31.24
C GLY A 21 -7.71 21.35 -29.90
N GLY A 22 -8.76 21.74 -29.17
CA GLY A 22 -8.67 22.38 -27.86
C GLY A 22 -7.77 23.61 -27.89
N ALA A 23 -7.00 23.83 -26.81
CA ALA A 23 -6.11 24.98 -26.59
C ALA A 23 -5.10 25.31 -27.73
N TYR A 24 -4.90 24.40 -28.70
CA TYR A 24 -3.95 24.58 -29.80
C TYR A 24 -4.62 24.95 -31.13
N SER A 25 -5.95 25.06 -31.17
CA SER A 25 -6.72 25.30 -32.40
C SER A 25 -6.27 26.56 -33.15
N LEU A 26 -6.07 27.68 -32.43
CA LEU A 26 -5.62 28.94 -33.03
C LEU A 26 -4.22 28.83 -33.66
N TYR A 27 -3.30 28.11 -33.03
CA TYR A 27 -1.97 27.86 -33.59
C TYR A 27 -2.05 27.02 -34.87
N ARG A 28 -2.98 26.06 -34.94
CA ARG A 28 -3.23 25.28 -36.16
C ARG A 28 -3.74 26.17 -37.28
N CYS A 29 -4.68 27.09 -37.00
CA CYS A 29 -5.16 28.04 -38.00
C CYS A 29 -4.01 28.92 -38.54
N LEU A 30 -3.13 29.42 -37.67
CA LEU A 30 -1.97 30.20 -38.10
C LEU A 30 -1.00 29.36 -38.94
N ALA A 31 -0.77 28.10 -38.57
CA ALA A 31 0.08 27.19 -39.33
C ALA A 31 -0.52 26.88 -40.71
N GLU A 32 -1.84 26.70 -40.81
CA GLU A 32 -2.56 26.47 -42.06
C GLU A 32 -2.37 27.61 -43.04
N VAL A 33 -2.57 28.85 -42.60
CA VAL A 33 -2.32 30.05 -43.43
C VAL A 33 -0.85 30.14 -43.84
N ARG A 34 0.09 29.96 -42.91
CA ARG A 34 1.53 30.06 -43.20
C ARG A 34 2.04 28.95 -44.11
N LYS A 35 1.41 27.77 -44.11
CA LYS A 35 1.82 26.62 -44.91
C LYS A 35 0.98 26.43 -46.17
N ASN A 36 -0.08 27.22 -46.35
CA ASN A 36 -1.07 27.08 -47.42
C ASN A 36 -1.60 25.63 -47.51
N LYS A 37 -2.00 25.06 -46.36
CA LYS A 37 -2.48 23.68 -46.25
C LYS A 37 -3.64 23.62 -45.27
N ASP A 38 -4.75 23.00 -45.68
CA ASP A 38 -5.85 22.63 -44.79
C ASP A 38 -5.35 21.56 -43.80
N ILE A 39 -5.03 21.98 -42.57
CA ILE A 39 -4.50 21.08 -41.53
C ILE A 39 -5.63 20.22 -40.97
N LEU A 40 -6.87 20.72 -40.98
CA LEU A 40 -8.03 20.03 -40.42
C LEU A 40 -8.38 18.76 -41.21
N LYS A 41 -8.17 18.76 -42.53
CA LYS A 41 -8.34 17.58 -43.39
C LYS A 41 -7.54 16.35 -42.93
N TYR A 42 -6.40 16.56 -42.28
CA TYR A 42 -5.51 15.47 -41.85
C TYR A 42 -5.82 14.93 -40.46
N ASN A 43 -6.74 15.56 -39.71
CA ASN A 43 -7.14 15.12 -38.38
C ASN A 43 -8.27 14.08 -38.43
N ARG A 44 -8.09 13.04 -39.23
CA ARG A 44 -8.98 11.88 -39.30
C ARG A 44 -8.22 10.64 -38.88
N LEU A 45 -8.88 9.75 -38.14
CA LEU A 45 -8.30 8.48 -37.70
C LEU A 45 -7.86 7.67 -38.93
N LYS A 46 -6.64 7.14 -38.88
CA LYS A 46 -6.06 6.30 -39.94
C LYS A 46 -5.85 4.89 -39.43
N GLU A 47 -5.85 3.91 -40.33
CA GLU A 47 -5.59 2.50 -40.00
C GLU A 47 -4.22 2.28 -39.33
N THR A 48 -3.24 3.13 -39.62
CA THR A 48 -1.89 3.07 -39.02
C THR A 48 -1.81 3.64 -37.60
N GLU A 49 -2.87 4.27 -37.10
CA GLU A 49 -2.89 4.81 -35.74
C GLU A 49 -3.14 3.66 -34.76
N TYR A 50 -2.08 3.25 -34.08
CA TYR A 50 -2.11 2.15 -33.12
C TYR A 50 -3.13 2.41 -32.00
N LEU A 51 -4.05 1.46 -31.83
CA LEU A 51 -4.96 1.39 -30.70
C LEU A 51 -4.50 0.26 -29.78
N ASN A 52 -4.45 0.51 -28.48
CA ASN A 52 -4.16 -0.54 -27.51
C ASN A 52 -5.33 -1.55 -27.49
N GLU A 53 -5.07 -2.78 -27.94
CA GLU A 53 -6.09 -3.83 -28.09
C GLU A 53 -6.77 -4.20 -26.76
N ASN A 54 -6.02 -4.34 -25.67
CA ASN A 54 -6.57 -4.64 -24.35
C ASN A 54 -7.51 -3.52 -23.86
N LEU A 55 -7.15 -2.25 -24.11
CA LEU A 55 -8.03 -1.12 -23.82
C LEU A 55 -9.28 -1.16 -24.69
N LEU A 56 -9.14 -1.44 -25.99
CA LEU A 56 -10.28 -1.51 -26.90
C LEU A 56 -11.24 -2.64 -26.54
N GLU A 57 -10.72 -3.82 -26.21
CA GLU A 57 -11.47 -4.96 -25.68
C GLU A 57 -12.24 -4.56 -24.42
N HIS A 58 -11.57 -3.94 -23.44
CA HIS A 58 -12.18 -3.45 -22.21
C HIS A 58 -13.31 -2.44 -22.46
N LEU A 59 -13.07 -1.47 -23.35
CA LEU A 59 -14.06 -0.45 -23.71
C LEU A 59 -15.21 -1.00 -24.55
N ASN A 60 -15.04 -2.14 -25.22
CA ASN A 60 -16.10 -2.85 -25.95
C ASN A 60 -17.00 -3.69 -25.02
N ASN A 61 -16.57 -3.94 -23.78
CA ASN A 61 -17.38 -4.65 -22.80
C ASN A 61 -18.66 -3.85 -22.44
N PRO A 62 -19.86 -4.43 -22.55
CA PRO A 62 -21.11 -3.77 -22.17
C PRO A 62 -21.16 -3.29 -20.72
N LEU A 63 -20.49 -3.99 -19.79
CA LEU A 63 -20.42 -3.60 -18.37
C LEU A 63 -19.63 -2.29 -18.21
N THR A 64 -18.52 -2.14 -18.92
CA THR A 64 -17.74 -0.89 -18.98
C THR A 64 -18.59 0.26 -19.49
N ARG A 65 -19.43 0.00 -20.50
CA ARG A 65 -20.31 1.00 -21.13
C ARG A 65 -21.57 1.34 -20.33
N LYS A 66 -21.86 0.62 -19.24
CA LYS A 66 -23.14 0.69 -18.50
C LYS A 66 -23.56 2.13 -18.16
N LYS A 67 -22.60 2.99 -17.80
CA LYS A 67 -22.83 4.37 -17.38
C LYS A 67 -22.41 5.43 -18.42
N TRP A 68 -22.09 5.04 -19.66
CA TRP A 68 -21.64 6.00 -20.68
C TRP A 68 -22.72 7.03 -21.06
N ASN A 69 -24.00 6.71 -20.87
CA ASN A 69 -25.07 7.68 -21.08
C ASN A 69 -25.06 8.83 -20.04
N ASP A 70 -24.38 8.68 -18.91
CA ASP A 70 -24.27 9.73 -17.90
C ASP A 70 -23.14 10.72 -18.18
N ILE A 71 -22.33 10.47 -19.22
CA ILE A 71 -21.19 11.30 -19.62
C ILE A 71 -21.71 12.51 -20.41
N SER A 72 -21.23 13.70 -20.04
CA SER A 72 -21.63 14.98 -20.60
C SER A 72 -20.47 15.83 -21.13
N SER A 73 -19.23 15.50 -20.76
CA SER A 73 -18.05 16.36 -20.97
C SER A 73 -16.98 15.77 -21.89
N ILE A 74 -17.06 14.49 -22.25
CA ILE A 74 -16.13 13.81 -23.18
C ILE A 74 -16.91 12.93 -24.17
N ASN A 75 -16.28 12.54 -25.29
CA ASN A 75 -16.89 11.67 -26.30
C ASN A 75 -16.46 10.23 -26.02
N PRO A 76 -17.37 9.36 -25.55
CA PRO A 76 -17.01 7.98 -25.20
C PRO A 76 -16.45 7.16 -26.38
N LEU A 77 -16.79 7.54 -27.62
CA LEU A 77 -16.28 6.92 -28.85
C LEU A 77 -15.03 7.61 -29.40
N GLY A 78 -14.45 8.57 -28.67
CA GLY A 78 -13.38 9.43 -29.16
C GLY A 78 -12.12 8.72 -29.63
N LEU A 79 -11.86 7.48 -29.18
CA LEU A 79 -10.73 6.65 -29.64
C LEU A 79 -10.95 6.01 -31.01
N THR A 80 -12.20 5.73 -31.36
CA THR A 80 -12.57 5.02 -32.61
C THR A 80 -13.39 5.91 -33.55
N ALA A 81 -13.50 7.20 -33.23
CA ALA A 81 -14.22 8.18 -34.03
C ALA A 81 -13.43 8.54 -35.29
N GLU A 82 -14.12 8.87 -36.37
CA GLU A 82 -13.50 9.37 -37.59
C GLU A 82 -12.72 10.67 -37.34
N ILE A 83 -13.29 11.58 -36.56
CA ILE A 83 -12.59 12.75 -36.00
C ILE A 83 -12.24 12.41 -34.54
N PRO A 84 -11.02 11.91 -34.26
CA PRO A 84 -10.67 11.41 -32.94
C PRO A 84 -10.58 12.54 -31.91
N THR A 85 -11.24 12.38 -30.78
CA THR A 85 -11.12 13.30 -29.63
C THR A 85 -10.32 12.67 -28.49
N MET A 86 -9.87 11.42 -28.67
CA MET A 86 -8.97 10.71 -27.78
C MET A 86 -7.92 9.97 -28.60
N ALA A 87 -6.75 9.72 -28.01
CA ALA A 87 -5.72 8.86 -28.58
C ALA A 87 -5.01 8.11 -27.46
N CYS A 88 -4.60 6.86 -27.70
CA CYS A 88 -3.90 6.04 -26.72
C CYS A 88 -2.55 5.51 -27.25
N THR A 89 -1.62 5.24 -26.33
CA THR A 89 -0.32 4.65 -26.64
C THR A 89 0.26 4.01 -25.38
N THR A 90 1.30 3.18 -25.51
CA THR A 90 2.08 2.67 -24.38
C THR A 90 3.33 3.53 -24.18
N ALA A 91 3.80 3.63 -22.95
CA ALA A 91 5.00 4.39 -22.61
C ALA A 91 5.69 3.80 -21.38
N THR A 92 6.97 4.12 -21.23
CA THR A 92 7.75 3.82 -20.03
C THR A 92 8.07 5.15 -19.34
N LEU A 93 7.72 5.26 -18.05
CA LEU A 93 7.95 6.45 -17.24
C LEU A 93 9.25 6.30 -16.45
N ASN A 94 10.12 7.31 -16.53
CA ASN A 94 11.31 7.43 -15.70
C ASN A 94 11.08 8.56 -14.69
N ILE A 95 10.89 8.19 -13.42
CA ILE A 95 10.58 9.12 -12.34
C ILE A 95 11.76 9.12 -11.35
N PRO A 96 12.64 10.13 -11.36
CA PRO A 96 13.84 10.16 -10.53
C PRO A 96 13.57 9.95 -9.04
N GLU A 97 12.45 10.47 -8.54
CA GLU A 97 12.07 10.34 -7.14
C GLU A 97 11.66 8.92 -6.73
N LEU A 98 11.41 8.02 -7.69
CA LEU A 98 11.03 6.62 -7.46
C LEU A 98 12.18 5.64 -7.75
N ASP A 99 13.31 6.12 -8.25
CA ASP A 99 14.48 5.28 -8.51
C ASP A 99 14.96 4.58 -7.22
N GLY A 100 15.24 3.29 -7.32
CA GLY A 100 15.59 2.40 -6.21
C GLY A 100 14.49 2.19 -5.15
N LYS A 101 13.28 2.73 -5.32
CA LYS A 101 12.17 2.63 -4.34
C LYS A 101 11.06 1.67 -4.73
N LEU A 102 11.09 1.17 -5.96
CA LEU A 102 10.12 0.22 -6.51
C LEU A 102 10.81 -1.13 -6.73
N PHE A 103 10.06 -2.22 -6.48
CA PHE A 103 10.50 -3.56 -6.83
C PHE A 103 10.53 -3.69 -8.35
N LYS A 104 11.57 -4.33 -8.90
CA LYS A 104 11.74 -4.51 -10.35
C LYS A 104 11.22 -5.90 -10.73
N ASP A 105 10.01 -5.98 -11.26
CA ASP A 105 9.35 -7.25 -11.60
C ASP A 105 9.53 -7.65 -13.07
N GLY A 106 10.08 -6.76 -13.90
CA GLY A 106 10.28 -6.99 -15.34
C GLY A 106 9.00 -6.90 -16.17
N VAL A 107 7.88 -6.46 -15.59
CA VAL A 107 6.58 -6.36 -16.26
C VAL A 107 6.00 -4.95 -16.09
N ILE A 108 5.76 -4.54 -14.85
CA ILE A 108 5.30 -3.19 -14.52
C ILE A 108 6.50 -2.26 -14.34
N VAL A 109 7.56 -2.76 -13.71
CA VAL A 109 8.81 -2.03 -13.49
C VAL A 109 9.96 -2.81 -14.11
N ASP A 110 10.55 -2.22 -15.14
CA ASP A 110 11.65 -2.80 -15.90
C ASP A 110 12.94 -2.89 -15.07
N SER A 111 13.92 -3.65 -15.57
CA SER A 111 15.21 -3.85 -14.89
C SER A 111 16.00 -2.55 -14.69
N ASP A 112 15.79 -1.56 -15.55
CA ASP A 112 16.38 -0.22 -15.44
C ASP A 112 15.59 0.72 -14.52
N GLY A 113 14.42 0.28 -14.00
CA GLY A 113 13.54 1.07 -13.15
C GLY A 113 12.45 1.84 -13.90
N GLY A 114 12.39 1.72 -15.23
CA GLY A 114 11.30 2.28 -16.04
C GLY A 114 9.94 1.69 -15.67
N ILE A 115 8.90 2.52 -15.61
CA ILE A 115 7.54 2.08 -15.24
C ILE A 115 6.64 2.02 -16.47
N ASN A 116 6.19 0.83 -16.84
CA ASN A 116 5.36 0.60 -18.02
C ASN A 116 3.90 1.02 -17.77
N VAL A 117 3.36 1.84 -18.68
CA VAL A 117 2.00 2.39 -18.59
C VAL A 117 1.31 2.46 -19.94
N THR A 118 -0.02 2.42 -19.92
CA THR A 118 -0.84 2.90 -21.04
C THR A 118 -1.23 4.36 -20.79
N LYS A 119 -0.98 5.23 -21.77
CA LYS A 119 -1.31 6.66 -21.73
C LYS A 119 -2.45 6.98 -22.70
N ILE A 120 -3.43 7.73 -22.25
CA ILE A 120 -4.58 8.15 -23.05
C ILE A 120 -4.72 9.67 -22.96
N ALA A 121 -4.66 10.35 -24.11
CA ALA A 121 -5.01 11.77 -24.20
C ALA A 121 -6.51 11.91 -24.47
N VAL A 122 -7.19 12.81 -23.77
CA VAL A 122 -8.63 13.02 -23.88
C VAL A 122 -8.95 14.51 -24.02
N GLN A 123 -9.68 14.88 -25.07
CA GLN A 123 -10.25 16.21 -25.25
C GLN A 123 -11.67 16.28 -24.69
N TYR A 124 -12.05 17.45 -24.21
CA TYR A 124 -13.44 17.72 -23.81
C TYR A 124 -14.34 17.86 -25.03
N THR A 125 -15.53 17.28 -24.94
CA THR A 125 -16.62 17.42 -25.90
C THR A 125 -17.93 17.56 -25.12
N TRP A 126 -18.37 18.79 -24.89
CA TRP A 126 -19.52 19.05 -24.04
C TRP A 126 -20.82 18.79 -24.80
N ASN A 127 -21.67 17.95 -24.24
CA ASN A 127 -23.08 17.85 -24.60
C ASN A 127 -23.85 18.87 -23.76
N ILE A 128 -24.19 20.02 -24.34
CA ILE A 128 -24.75 21.18 -23.64
C ILE A 128 -26.01 20.81 -22.83
N LYS A 129 -26.90 20.00 -23.42
CA LYS A 129 -28.16 19.60 -22.77
C LYS A 129 -27.94 18.65 -21.59
N LYS A 130 -26.97 17.74 -21.67
CA LYS A 130 -26.61 16.87 -20.54
C LYS A 130 -25.86 17.64 -19.46
N LEU A 131 -24.97 18.52 -19.90
CA LEU A 131 -24.16 19.34 -19.02
C LEU A 131 -25.04 20.25 -18.17
N SER A 132 -26.03 20.92 -18.76
CA SER A 132 -26.96 21.77 -18.01
C SER A 132 -27.72 20.99 -16.92
N LYS A 133 -28.24 19.80 -17.25
CA LYS A 133 -28.89 18.91 -16.29
C LYS A 133 -27.93 18.45 -15.18
N LYS A 134 -26.70 18.09 -15.52
CA LYS A 134 -25.69 17.62 -14.57
C LYS A 134 -25.30 18.71 -13.57
N LEU A 135 -25.23 19.95 -14.04
CA LEU A 135 -24.88 21.12 -13.24
C LEU A 135 -26.10 21.81 -12.61
N ASP A 136 -27.28 21.17 -12.66
CA ASP A 136 -28.53 21.69 -12.09
C ASP A 136 -28.85 23.14 -12.54
N MET A 137 -28.67 23.41 -13.83
CA MET A 137 -28.90 24.72 -14.44
C MET A 137 -29.78 24.61 -15.69
N SER A 138 -30.45 25.70 -16.04
CA SER A 138 -31.21 25.75 -17.30
C SER A 138 -30.26 25.72 -18.50
N GLU A 139 -30.68 25.08 -19.60
CA GLU A 139 -29.89 25.07 -20.84
C GLU A 139 -29.65 26.49 -21.37
N ASP A 140 -30.64 27.37 -21.23
CA ASP A 140 -30.53 28.76 -21.69
C ASP A 140 -29.50 29.56 -20.88
N ASP A 141 -29.42 29.34 -19.56
CA ASP A 141 -28.43 30.02 -18.73
C ASP A 141 -27.01 29.49 -18.98
N LEU A 142 -26.86 28.19 -19.20
CA LEU A 142 -25.57 27.62 -19.62
C LEU A 142 -25.12 28.22 -20.97
N ARG A 143 -26.02 28.29 -21.95
CA ARG A 143 -25.72 28.90 -23.26
C ARG A 143 -25.36 30.38 -23.12
N LYS A 144 -26.09 31.15 -22.31
CA LYS A 144 -25.75 32.55 -21.99
C LYS A 144 -24.38 32.68 -21.32
N ALA A 145 -24.04 31.78 -20.40
CA ALA A 145 -22.73 31.78 -19.74
C ALA A 145 -21.60 31.51 -20.74
N ILE A 146 -21.76 30.50 -21.61
CA ILE A 146 -20.79 30.20 -22.68
C ILE A 146 -20.68 31.39 -23.65
N TYR A 147 -21.80 32.04 -24.00
CA TYR A 147 -21.80 33.22 -24.86
C TYR A 147 -20.92 34.34 -24.30
N LYS A 148 -21.01 34.64 -23.00
CA LYS A 148 -20.21 35.71 -22.35
C LYS A 148 -18.70 35.56 -22.58
N SER A 149 -18.19 34.34 -22.67
CA SER A 149 -16.76 34.07 -22.87
C SER A 149 -16.36 33.81 -24.33
N THR A 150 -17.32 33.46 -25.20
CA THR A 150 -17.04 33.06 -26.59
C THR A 150 -17.48 34.07 -27.63
N ASN A 151 -18.44 34.94 -27.29
CA ASN A 151 -19.12 35.86 -28.20
C ASN A 151 -19.65 35.19 -29.47
N ASN A 152 -20.01 33.90 -29.41
CA ASN A 152 -20.49 33.13 -30.54
C ASN A 152 -22.02 33.05 -30.51
N GLU A 153 -22.69 33.86 -31.33
CA GLU A 153 -24.16 33.92 -31.40
C GLU A 153 -24.82 32.58 -31.74
N LYS A 154 -24.13 31.69 -32.49
CA LYS A 154 -24.65 30.35 -32.83
C LYS A 154 -24.87 29.47 -31.59
N ILE A 155 -24.33 29.83 -30.42
CA ILE A 155 -24.60 29.12 -29.16
C ILE A 155 -26.08 29.13 -28.78
N PHE A 156 -26.88 30.06 -29.30
CA PHE A 156 -28.32 30.10 -29.06
C PHE A 156 -29.13 29.22 -30.02
N ASP A 157 -28.52 28.72 -31.10
CA ASP A 157 -29.15 27.73 -31.98
C ASP A 157 -29.20 26.36 -31.29
N LYS A 158 -30.39 25.97 -30.83
CA LYS A 158 -30.64 24.69 -30.14
C LYS A 158 -30.46 23.47 -31.04
N ASN A 159 -30.24 23.65 -32.35
CA ASN A 159 -29.82 22.56 -33.22
C ASN A 159 -28.39 22.10 -32.90
N TYR A 160 -27.54 22.95 -32.32
CA TYR A 160 -26.19 22.60 -31.88
C TYR A 160 -26.19 22.18 -30.40
N ASN A 161 -25.94 20.89 -30.15
CA ASN A 161 -25.84 20.33 -28.82
C ASN A 161 -24.40 20.05 -28.38
N VAL A 162 -23.45 20.09 -29.31
CA VAL A 162 -22.04 19.78 -29.07
C VAL A 162 -21.23 21.08 -29.00
N PHE A 163 -20.46 21.24 -27.93
CA PHE A 163 -19.50 22.31 -27.77
C PHE A 163 -18.09 21.74 -27.53
N LEU A 164 -17.13 22.14 -28.34
CA LEU A 164 -15.71 21.77 -28.23
C LEU A 164 -14.96 22.95 -27.58
N PRO A 165 -14.79 22.94 -26.25
CA PRO A 165 -14.19 24.07 -25.55
C PRO A 165 -12.71 24.21 -25.91
N ASN A 166 -12.26 25.45 -26.08
CA ASN A 166 -10.87 25.78 -26.36
C ASN A 166 -10.02 25.77 -25.08
N ILE A 167 -9.99 24.63 -24.38
CA ILE A 167 -9.26 24.43 -23.13
C ILE A 167 -8.35 23.20 -23.21
N GLY A 168 -7.42 23.09 -22.27
CA GLY A 168 -6.61 21.89 -22.10
C GLY A 168 -7.48 20.71 -21.68
N GLY A 169 -7.25 19.53 -22.26
CA GLY A 169 -7.96 18.30 -21.91
C GLY A 169 -7.41 17.62 -20.65
N MET A 170 -7.32 16.30 -20.69
CA MET A 170 -6.74 15.48 -19.63
C MET A 170 -5.92 14.33 -20.21
N THR A 171 -5.03 13.78 -19.39
CA THR A 171 -4.26 12.59 -19.71
C THR A 171 -4.50 11.52 -18.65
N VAL A 172 -4.84 10.31 -19.08
CA VAL A 172 -4.97 9.14 -18.21
C VAL A 172 -3.70 8.30 -18.33
N TYR A 173 -3.16 7.85 -17.21
CA TYR A 173 -2.10 6.85 -17.11
C TYR A 173 -2.66 5.63 -16.40
N ILE A 174 -2.55 4.47 -17.04
CA ILE A 174 -2.97 3.17 -16.51
C ILE A 174 -1.71 2.34 -16.26
N PHE A 175 -1.57 1.86 -15.04
CA PHE A 175 -0.51 0.98 -14.56
C PHE A 175 -1.12 -0.42 -14.41
N GLY A 176 -0.57 -1.41 -15.13
CA GLY A 176 -1.14 -2.76 -15.18
C GLY A 176 -2.22 -2.95 -16.24
N ASP A 177 -2.99 -4.03 -16.11
CA ASP A 177 -4.03 -4.44 -17.08
C ASP A 177 -5.39 -3.84 -16.73
N ILE A 178 -5.90 -2.95 -17.58
CA ILE A 178 -7.19 -2.26 -17.38
C ILE A 178 -8.38 -3.21 -17.28
N LYS A 179 -8.31 -4.40 -17.88
CA LYS A 179 -9.42 -5.37 -17.84
C LYS A 179 -9.77 -5.80 -16.42
N LYS A 180 -8.78 -5.75 -15.52
CA LYS A 180 -8.93 -6.08 -14.10
C LYS A 180 -9.71 -5.04 -13.31
N VAL A 181 -9.99 -3.85 -13.85
CA VAL A 181 -10.78 -2.84 -13.10
C VAL A 181 -12.19 -3.34 -12.77
N SER A 182 -12.71 -4.29 -13.55
CA SER A 182 -14.02 -4.93 -13.33
C SER A 182 -13.96 -6.16 -12.43
N ASP A 183 -12.76 -6.64 -12.10
CA ASP A 183 -12.55 -7.79 -11.23
C ASP A 183 -12.73 -7.35 -9.76
N PRO A 184 -13.70 -7.92 -9.02
CA PRO A 184 -13.88 -7.56 -7.63
C PRO A 184 -12.66 -7.86 -6.75
N MET A 185 -11.75 -8.76 -7.18
CA MET A 185 -10.53 -9.14 -6.45
C MET A 185 -9.31 -8.28 -6.77
N ALA A 186 -9.35 -7.52 -7.86
CA ALA A 186 -8.25 -6.64 -8.22
C ALA A 186 -8.37 -5.30 -7.49
N GLU A 187 -7.29 -4.87 -6.84
CA GLU A 187 -7.23 -3.55 -6.21
C GLU A 187 -7.25 -2.44 -7.27
N VAL A 188 -8.03 -1.38 -7.04
CA VAL A 188 -8.07 -0.19 -7.90
C VAL A 188 -7.52 1.03 -7.16
N SER A 189 -6.32 1.49 -7.53
CA SER A 189 -5.70 2.71 -6.98
C SER A 189 -5.91 3.88 -7.93
N VAL A 190 -6.46 5.00 -7.44
CA VAL A 190 -6.79 6.16 -8.28
C VAL A 190 -6.23 7.46 -7.70
N ARG A 191 -5.63 8.27 -8.57
CA ARG A 191 -5.34 9.68 -8.33
C ARG A 191 -5.96 10.54 -9.42
N VAL A 192 -6.77 11.50 -8.98
CA VAL A 192 -7.26 12.61 -9.80
C VAL A 192 -6.42 13.83 -9.48
N HIS A 193 -5.56 14.23 -10.41
CA HIS A 193 -4.59 15.30 -10.25
C HIS A 193 -4.98 16.51 -11.10
N ASP A 194 -4.99 17.70 -10.51
CA ASP A 194 -5.13 18.95 -11.26
C ASP A 194 -3.73 19.53 -11.47
N GLU A 195 -3.45 19.95 -12.70
CA GLU A 195 -2.18 20.52 -13.13
C GLU A 195 -1.68 21.62 -12.20
N CYS A 196 -0.39 21.54 -11.87
CA CYS A 196 0.35 22.54 -11.14
C CYS A 196 1.75 22.66 -11.74
N ASN A 197 1.89 23.38 -12.85
CA ASN A 197 3.10 23.53 -13.66
C ASN A 197 4.34 23.82 -12.79
N GLY A 198 4.28 24.84 -11.93
CA GLY A 198 5.40 25.20 -11.04
C GLY A 198 5.87 24.07 -10.10
N SER A 199 5.00 23.13 -9.72
CA SER A 199 5.36 21.99 -8.88
C SER A 199 5.66 20.77 -9.72
N ASP A 200 4.73 20.35 -10.56
CA ASP A 200 4.78 19.11 -11.32
C ASP A 200 6.00 19.12 -12.26
N VAL A 201 6.29 20.24 -12.93
CA VAL A 201 7.42 20.38 -13.86
C VAL A 201 8.69 20.84 -13.14
N PHE A 202 8.60 21.94 -12.37
CA PHE A 202 9.79 22.62 -11.83
C PHE A 202 10.12 22.31 -10.36
N GLY A 203 9.27 21.54 -9.66
CA GLY A 203 9.58 21.07 -8.31
C GLY A 203 9.53 22.14 -7.21
N THR A 204 8.70 23.18 -7.34
CA THR A 204 8.54 24.17 -6.26
C THR A 204 8.15 23.53 -4.93
N ASP A 205 8.68 24.07 -3.83
CA ASP A 205 8.47 23.62 -2.44
C ASP A 205 7.32 24.36 -1.73
N ILE A 206 6.61 25.25 -2.43
CA ILE A 206 5.54 26.07 -1.87
C ILE A 206 4.20 25.30 -1.83
N CYS A 207 4.08 24.21 -2.57
CA CYS A 207 2.86 23.40 -2.63
C CYS A 207 3.15 21.89 -2.62
N THR A 208 2.09 21.10 -2.49
CA THR A 208 2.17 19.62 -2.37
C THR A 208 1.89 18.86 -3.65
N CYS A 209 1.66 19.53 -4.79
CA CYS A 209 1.16 18.89 -5.99
C CYS A 209 2.10 17.79 -6.51
N ARG A 210 3.38 18.09 -6.76
CA ARG A 210 4.35 17.07 -7.21
C ARG A 210 4.60 15.97 -6.18
N PRO A 211 4.85 16.25 -4.89
CA PRO A 211 4.98 15.18 -3.89
C PRO A 211 3.81 14.20 -3.88
N TYR A 212 2.58 14.71 -4.05
CA TYR A 212 1.40 13.88 -4.15
C TYR A 212 1.34 13.08 -5.44
N LEU A 213 1.66 13.70 -6.58
CA LEU A 213 1.69 13.04 -7.87
C LEU A 213 2.72 11.90 -7.87
N THR A 214 3.93 12.13 -7.37
CA THR A 214 4.98 11.12 -7.22
C THR A 214 4.56 10.00 -6.27
N TYR A 215 3.99 10.34 -5.10
CA TYR A 215 3.49 9.34 -4.16
C TYR A 215 2.37 8.50 -4.76
N ALA A 216 1.49 9.13 -5.56
CA ALA A 216 0.43 8.44 -6.25
C ALA A 216 0.94 7.49 -7.35
N MET A 217 1.94 7.91 -8.14
CA MET A 217 2.62 7.02 -9.10
C MET A 217 3.22 5.81 -8.41
N LYS A 218 3.86 6.00 -7.24
CA LYS A 218 4.38 4.88 -6.44
C LYS A 218 3.26 3.90 -6.08
N CYS A 219 2.17 4.41 -5.50
CA CYS A 219 1.06 3.56 -5.05
C CYS A 219 0.34 2.86 -6.21
N ALA A 220 0.14 3.56 -7.33
CA ALA A 220 -0.44 3.01 -8.55
C ALA A 220 0.43 1.89 -9.14
N THR A 221 1.75 2.09 -9.13
CA THR A 221 2.71 1.07 -9.56
C THR A 221 2.64 -0.14 -8.65
N GLU A 222 2.81 0.03 -7.33
CA GLU A 222 2.76 -1.06 -6.36
C GLU A 222 1.42 -1.83 -6.40
N CYS A 223 0.30 -1.13 -6.65
CA CYS A 223 -1.03 -1.73 -6.88
C CYS A 223 -1.01 -2.68 -8.09
N ALA A 224 -0.47 -2.22 -9.22
CA ALA A 224 -0.34 -3.03 -10.42
C ALA A 224 0.57 -4.26 -10.21
N GLN A 225 1.67 -4.11 -9.46
CA GLN A 225 2.58 -5.23 -9.12
C GLN A 225 1.90 -6.30 -8.25
N ARG A 226 0.90 -5.91 -7.44
CA ARG A 226 0.05 -6.83 -6.66
C ARG A 226 -1.15 -7.34 -7.45
N ASN A 227 -1.05 -7.40 -8.78
CA ASN A 227 -2.11 -7.86 -9.67
C ASN A 227 -3.35 -6.94 -9.73
N GLY A 228 -3.27 -5.71 -9.22
CA GLY A 228 -4.32 -4.69 -9.33
C GLY A 228 -4.18 -3.77 -10.55
N VAL A 229 -4.85 -2.62 -10.50
CA VAL A 229 -4.79 -1.56 -11.52
C VAL A 229 -4.54 -0.21 -10.85
N GLY A 230 -3.49 0.47 -11.30
CA GLY A 230 -3.22 1.86 -10.91
C GLY A 230 -3.70 2.83 -11.98
N ILE A 231 -4.35 3.92 -11.59
CA ILE A 231 -4.90 4.91 -12.52
C ILE A 231 -4.57 6.32 -12.02
N ILE A 232 -3.97 7.13 -12.90
CA ILE A 232 -3.74 8.54 -12.65
C ILE A 232 -4.39 9.34 -13.76
N VAL A 233 -5.30 10.24 -13.39
CA VAL A 233 -5.89 11.19 -14.32
C VAL A 233 -5.29 12.56 -14.04
N TYR A 234 -4.59 13.12 -15.02
CA TYR A 234 -3.99 14.44 -14.97
C TYR A 234 -4.85 15.43 -15.76
N PHE A 235 -5.54 16.31 -15.05
CA PHE A 235 -6.40 17.35 -15.62
C PHE A 235 -5.61 18.64 -15.83
N ARG A 236 -5.72 19.26 -17.00
CA ARG A 236 -5.11 20.56 -17.31
C ARG A 236 -5.92 21.73 -16.74
N LYS A 237 -5.98 21.80 -15.40
CA LYS A 237 -6.78 22.76 -14.60
C LYS A 237 -5.87 23.57 -13.67
N GLU A 238 -4.88 24.26 -14.24
CA GLU A 238 -3.93 25.09 -13.50
C GLU A 238 -4.62 26.11 -12.59
N GLY A 239 -4.06 26.32 -11.39
CA GLY A 239 -4.53 27.38 -10.48
C GLY A 239 -6.00 27.28 -10.08
N ARG A 240 -6.57 26.07 -9.94
CA ARG A 240 -8.03 25.86 -9.71
C ARG A 240 -8.89 26.39 -10.86
N ALA A 241 -8.37 26.26 -12.09
CA ALA A 241 -8.95 26.83 -13.31
C ALA A 241 -9.05 28.37 -13.32
N LEU A 242 -8.31 29.07 -12.44
CA LEU A 242 -8.14 30.53 -12.46
C LEU A 242 -6.96 31.01 -13.30
N ASP A 243 -6.14 30.10 -13.86
CA ASP A 243 -4.89 30.38 -14.57
C ASP A 243 -3.63 30.61 -13.69
N GLU A 244 -2.45 30.53 -14.33
CA GLU A 244 -1.13 30.65 -13.70
C GLU A 244 -0.81 32.10 -13.28
N VAL A 245 -1.28 33.10 -14.03
CA VAL A 245 -1.05 34.51 -13.74
C VAL A 245 -1.76 34.89 -12.44
N VAL A 246 -3.04 34.53 -12.30
CA VAL A 246 -3.81 34.76 -11.08
C VAL A 246 -3.17 34.05 -9.89
N LYS A 247 -2.75 32.79 -10.07
CA LYS A 247 -2.02 32.04 -9.04
C LYS A 247 -0.77 32.77 -8.55
N TYR A 248 0.04 33.32 -9.46
CA TYR A 248 1.26 34.06 -9.07
C TYR A 248 0.95 35.38 -8.40
N ARG A 249 -0.12 36.08 -8.82
CA ARG A 249 -0.62 37.27 -8.10
C ARG A 249 -1.01 36.91 -6.66
N VAL A 250 -1.70 35.78 -6.44
CA VAL A 250 -2.05 35.27 -5.11
C VAL A 250 -0.81 34.92 -4.30
N TYR A 251 0.19 34.25 -4.88
CA TYR A 251 1.44 33.96 -4.18
C TYR A 251 2.19 35.22 -3.76
N ASN A 252 2.26 36.23 -4.64
CA ASN A 252 2.88 37.51 -4.32
C ASN A 252 2.15 38.23 -3.18
N ALA A 253 0.82 38.29 -3.23
CA ALA A 253 0.02 38.88 -2.17
C ALA A 253 0.22 38.16 -0.82
N ARG A 254 0.22 36.82 -0.83
CA ARG A 254 0.44 36.00 0.37
C ARG A 254 1.84 36.17 0.96
N LYS A 255 2.89 36.14 0.13
CA LYS A 255 4.28 36.20 0.61
C LYS A 255 4.71 37.61 1.01
N ARG A 256 4.09 38.65 0.47
CA ARG A 256 4.44 40.05 0.73
C ARG A 256 3.51 40.75 1.73
N GLN A 257 2.51 40.04 2.30
CA GLN A 257 1.65 40.61 3.34
C GLN A 257 2.46 40.93 4.62
N VAL A 258 2.06 41.98 5.33
CA VAL A 258 2.65 42.34 6.63
C VAL A 258 2.38 41.19 7.61
N GLY A 259 3.44 40.68 8.24
CA GLY A 259 3.36 39.51 9.13
C GLY A 259 3.69 38.16 8.47
N GLY A 260 3.96 38.13 7.16
CA GLY A 260 4.37 36.91 6.44
C GLY A 260 3.21 36.00 6.03
N ASP A 261 3.53 34.88 5.37
CA ASP A 261 2.55 33.91 4.86
C ASP A 261 1.86 33.18 6.03
N CYS A 262 0.53 33.18 6.05
CA CYS A 262 -0.28 32.63 7.15
C CYS A 262 -1.46 31.83 6.60
N SER A 263 -1.80 30.71 7.25
CA SER A 263 -2.86 29.80 6.81
C SER A 263 -4.26 30.42 6.96
N ALA A 264 -4.46 31.29 7.95
CA ALA A 264 -5.73 31.96 8.21
C ALA A 264 -6.20 32.89 7.08
N THR A 265 -5.26 33.51 6.35
CA THR A 265 -5.57 34.44 5.25
C THR A 265 -5.43 33.80 3.86
N TYR A 266 -5.11 32.51 3.79
CA TYR A 266 -4.78 31.80 2.54
C TYR A 266 -5.87 31.95 1.47
N PHE A 267 -7.13 31.67 1.82
CA PHE A 267 -8.26 31.74 0.87
C PHE A 267 -8.74 33.17 0.63
N GLN A 268 -8.65 34.04 1.64
CA GLN A 268 -9.02 35.45 1.52
C GLN A 268 -8.22 36.16 0.43
N HIS A 269 -6.92 35.87 0.31
CA HIS A 269 -6.09 36.44 -0.75
C HIS A 269 -6.50 35.98 -2.15
N THR A 270 -7.04 34.77 -2.26
CA THR A 270 -7.57 34.26 -3.54
C THR A 270 -8.85 35.00 -3.91
N GLU A 271 -9.80 35.13 -2.98
CA GLU A 271 -11.04 35.90 -3.18
C GLU A 271 -10.77 37.36 -3.52
N ASN A 272 -9.85 38.02 -2.81
CA ASN A 272 -9.53 39.42 -3.03
C ASN A 272 -8.98 39.70 -4.45
N ILE A 273 -8.35 38.71 -5.09
CA ILE A 273 -7.72 38.85 -6.41
C ILE A 273 -8.58 38.30 -7.54
N ALA A 274 -9.24 37.16 -7.30
CA ALA A 274 -9.95 36.40 -8.32
C ALA A 274 -11.49 36.51 -8.21
N GLY A 275 -12.01 37.06 -7.11
CA GLY A 275 -13.45 37.14 -6.83
C GLY A 275 -14.09 35.82 -6.38
N GLU A 276 -13.42 34.68 -6.58
CA GLU A 276 -13.88 33.34 -6.20
C GLU A 276 -12.68 32.46 -5.81
N ARG A 277 -12.86 31.53 -4.85
CA ARG A 277 -11.79 30.65 -4.34
C ARG A 277 -11.46 29.50 -5.27
N ASP A 278 -12.45 29.03 -6.01
CA ASP A 278 -12.39 27.84 -6.84
C ASP A 278 -13.44 27.88 -7.94
N VAL A 279 -13.01 27.82 -9.20
CA VAL A 279 -13.93 27.79 -10.35
C VAL A 279 -13.92 26.42 -11.04
N ARG A 280 -13.38 25.38 -10.38
CA ARG A 280 -13.39 24.02 -10.92
C ARG A 280 -14.79 23.44 -10.82
N VAL A 281 -15.28 22.96 -11.95
CA VAL A 281 -16.47 22.09 -12.00
C VAL A 281 -16.02 20.65 -11.75
N GLN A 282 -16.11 20.19 -10.50
CA GLN A 282 -15.65 18.85 -10.08
C GLN A 282 -16.65 17.75 -10.45
N GLU A 283 -17.89 18.08 -10.74
CA GLU A 283 -18.95 17.16 -11.17
C GLU A 283 -18.62 16.46 -12.49
N LEU A 284 -17.76 17.06 -13.32
CA LEU A 284 -17.32 16.48 -14.60
C LEU A 284 -16.11 15.55 -14.46
N MET A 285 -15.34 15.70 -13.38
CA MET A 285 -14.10 14.95 -13.16
C MET A 285 -14.29 13.42 -13.12
N PRO A 286 -15.39 12.86 -12.56
CA PRO A 286 -15.59 11.40 -12.55
C PRO A 286 -15.84 10.81 -13.93
N GLU A 287 -16.23 11.60 -14.94
CA GLU A 287 -16.74 11.06 -16.21
C GLU A 287 -15.72 10.25 -17.00
N VAL A 288 -14.43 10.59 -16.89
CA VAL A 288 -13.36 9.77 -17.49
C VAL A 288 -13.16 8.44 -16.76
N LEU A 289 -13.42 8.39 -15.46
CA LEU A 289 -13.39 7.14 -14.68
C LEU A 289 -14.63 6.28 -15.00
N ILE A 290 -15.78 6.93 -15.18
CA ILE A 290 -17.02 6.28 -15.68
C ILE A 290 -16.80 5.72 -17.09
N TRP A 291 -16.10 6.45 -17.96
CA TRP A 291 -15.75 5.97 -19.29
C TRP A 291 -14.90 4.70 -19.25
N LEU A 292 -13.94 4.64 -18.32
CA LEU A 292 -13.15 3.43 -18.03
C LEU A 292 -13.93 2.31 -17.33
N GLY A 293 -15.22 2.51 -17.01
CA GLY A 293 -16.05 1.50 -16.34
C GLY A 293 -15.81 1.35 -14.84
N ILE A 294 -15.16 2.31 -14.20
CA ILE A 294 -14.82 2.23 -12.77
C ILE A 294 -16.08 2.46 -11.93
N ASP A 295 -16.38 1.51 -11.07
CA ASP A 295 -17.48 1.54 -10.10
C ASP A 295 -16.99 1.52 -8.64
N ARG A 296 -15.75 1.08 -8.41
CA ARG A 296 -15.07 1.02 -7.12
C ARG A 296 -13.64 1.56 -7.21
N ILE A 297 -13.22 2.30 -6.18
CA ILE A 297 -11.84 2.72 -5.97
C ILE A 297 -11.42 2.25 -4.58
N ASP A 298 -10.45 1.34 -4.54
CA ASP A 298 -9.90 0.79 -3.31
C ASP A 298 -8.98 1.79 -2.62
N TRP A 299 -8.17 2.54 -3.39
CA TRP A 299 -7.21 3.50 -2.85
C TRP A 299 -7.36 4.87 -3.54
N LEU A 300 -8.18 5.76 -2.99
CA LEU A 300 -8.29 7.13 -3.50
C LEU A 300 -7.20 8.01 -2.90
N LEU A 301 -6.20 8.36 -3.69
CA LEU A 301 -5.06 9.18 -3.30
C LEU A 301 -5.44 10.67 -3.37
N SER A 302 -6.29 11.12 -2.44
CA SER A 302 -6.76 12.50 -2.37
C SER A 302 -7.23 12.89 -0.97
N MET A 303 -6.83 14.08 -0.51
CA MET A 303 -7.39 14.73 0.68
C MET A 303 -8.53 15.71 0.34
N SER A 304 -8.80 15.97 -0.95
CA SER A 304 -9.86 16.88 -1.36
C SER A 304 -11.23 16.28 -1.09
N ARG A 305 -12.05 17.01 -0.34
CA ARG A 305 -13.45 16.67 -0.09
C ARG A 305 -14.29 16.81 -1.34
N GLU A 306 -14.12 17.89 -2.10
CA GLU A 306 -14.83 18.12 -3.37
C GLU A 306 -14.65 16.95 -4.36
N LYS A 307 -13.40 16.49 -4.54
CA LYS A 307 -13.11 15.34 -5.42
C LYS A 307 -13.80 14.07 -4.92
N TYR A 308 -13.78 13.84 -3.61
CA TYR A 308 -14.44 12.69 -3.01
C TYR A 308 -15.97 12.73 -3.18
N GLU A 309 -16.60 13.86 -2.88
CA GLU A 309 -18.04 14.05 -3.01
C GLU A 309 -18.50 13.90 -4.47
N ALA A 310 -17.74 14.46 -5.42
CA ALA A 310 -18.02 14.28 -6.84
C ALA A 310 -17.97 12.80 -7.28
N LEU A 311 -16.99 12.02 -6.81
CA LEU A 311 -16.88 10.59 -7.10
C LEU A 311 -18.08 9.80 -6.52
N ILE A 312 -18.40 10.02 -5.24
CA ILE A 312 -19.52 9.33 -4.58
C ILE A 312 -20.85 9.70 -5.25
N LYS A 313 -21.08 10.98 -5.56
CA LYS A 313 -22.29 11.46 -6.25
C LYS A 313 -22.45 10.85 -7.64
N SER A 314 -21.35 10.51 -8.31
CA SER A 314 -21.34 9.78 -9.59
C SER A 314 -21.59 8.26 -9.45
N GLY A 315 -21.77 7.78 -8.22
CA GLY A 315 -22.02 6.39 -7.90
C GLY A 315 -20.77 5.51 -7.99
N ILE A 316 -19.58 6.07 -7.77
CA ILE A 316 -18.32 5.32 -7.59
C ILE A 316 -18.12 5.08 -6.10
N LYS A 317 -17.98 3.83 -5.69
CA LYS A 317 -17.70 3.44 -4.30
C LYS A 317 -16.25 3.75 -3.97
N ILE A 318 -15.99 4.48 -2.89
CA ILE A 318 -14.63 4.76 -2.41
C ILE A 318 -14.39 3.98 -1.13
N MET A 319 -13.44 3.04 -1.15
CA MET A 319 -13.18 2.19 0.01
C MET A 319 -12.33 2.91 1.05
N GLN A 320 -11.33 3.68 0.61
CA GLN A 320 -10.58 4.55 1.49
C GLN A 320 -9.94 5.74 0.78
N ARG A 321 -9.64 6.77 1.58
CA ARG A 321 -8.95 7.99 1.16
C ARG A 321 -7.57 8.02 1.79
N ILE A 322 -6.54 8.16 0.97
CA ILE A 322 -5.15 8.09 1.40
C ILE A 322 -4.55 9.49 1.38
N PRO A 323 -4.10 10.04 2.52
CA PRO A 323 -3.45 11.34 2.58
C PRO A 323 -2.01 11.29 2.08
N LEU A 324 -1.42 12.47 1.82
CA LEU A 324 0.02 12.57 1.60
C LEU A 324 0.76 12.31 2.92
N PRO A 325 1.73 11.39 2.99
CA PRO A 325 2.48 11.18 4.22
C PRO A 325 3.33 12.41 4.58
N GLU A 326 3.44 12.73 5.87
CA GLU A 326 4.11 13.95 6.37
C GLU A 326 5.53 14.15 5.82
N LYS A 327 6.30 13.07 5.68
CA LYS A 327 7.66 13.12 5.12
C LYS A 327 7.75 13.62 3.66
N TYR A 328 6.63 13.63 2.92
CA TYR A 328 6.57 14.16 1.55
C TYR A 328 6.15 15.63 1.50
N ILE A 329 5.75 16.21 2.64
CA ILE A 329 5.35 17.61 2.74
C ILE A 329 6.61 18.48 2.74
N PRO A 330 6.80 19.36 1.74
CA PRO A 330 7.87 20.35 1.80
C PRO A 330 7.59 21.34 2.94
N LYS A 331 8.65 21.82 3.61
CA LYS A 331 8.51 22.78 4.73
C LYS A 331 7.73 24.03 4.35
N ASN A 332 8.00 24.59 3.17
CA ASN A 332 7.32 25.79 2.68
C ASN A 332 5.86 25.58 2.25
N ALA A 333 5.39 24.32 2.21
CA ALA A 333 4.01 23.96 1.91
C ALA A 333 3.15 23.77 3.18
N GLU A 334 3.71 23.89 4.39
CA GLU A 334 2.97 23.73 5.66
C GLU A 334 1.79 24.69 5.78
N VAL A 335 1.97 25.95 5.34
CA VAL A 335 0.92 26.98 5.34
C VAL A 335 -0.26 26.55 4.45
N GLU A 336 0.03 26.06 3.25
CA GLU A 336 -0.98 25.58 2.30
C GLU A 336 -1.74 24.37 2.84
N ILE A 337 -1.02 23.37 3.36
CA ILE A 337 -1.64 22.16 3.90
C ILE A 337 -2.52 22.49 5.10
N THR A 338 -2.02 23.31 6.02
CA THR A 338 -2.78 23.72 7.22
C THR A 338 -4.06 24.43 6.81
N ALA A 339 -3.99 25.36 5.85
CA ALA A 339 -5.17 26.05 5.34
C ALA A 339 -6.17 25.07 4.70
N LYS A 340 -5.68 24.16 3.84
CA LYS A 340 -6.53 23.15 3.18
C LYS A 340 -7.22 22.24 4.19
N ILE A 341 -6.50 21.76 5.21
CA ILE A 341 -7.06 20.90 6.27
C ILE A 341 -8.20 21.62 6.99
N SER A 342 -8.01 22.89 7.35
CA SER A 342 -9.02 23.70 8.04
C SER A 342 -10.27 23.96 7.21
N ASP A 343 -10.14 24.12 5.89
CA ASP A 343 -11.24 24.43 4.95
C ASP A 343 -12.00 23.18 4.45
N GLY A 344 -11.86 22.05 5.15
CA GLY A 344 -12.61 20.85 4.84
C GLY A 344 -11.88 19.85 3.94
N TYR A 345 -10.56 20.00 3.71
CA TYR A 345 -9.70 18.84 3.46
C TYR A 345 -9.53 18.07 4.76
N HIS A 346 -10.65 17.63 5.33
CA HIS A 346 -10.64 16.53 6.25
C HIS A 346 -10.05 15.37 5.45
N SER A 347 -8.77 15.05 5.72
CA SER A 347 -8.48 13.64 5.89
C SER A 347 -9.61 13.16 6.78
N VAL A 348 -10.34 12.14 6.36
CA VAL A 348 -10.80 11.26 7.42
C VAL A 348 -9.49 10.76 8.00
N GLN A 349 -8.96 11.50 8.98
CA GLN A 349 -8.06 10.95 9.97
C GLN A 349 -9.01 10.04 10.73
N TRP A 350 -9.33 8.91 10.09
CA TRP A 350 -9.53 7.68 10.81
C TRP A 350 -8.35 7.67 11.76
N ASN A 351 -8.65 7.67 13.06
CA ASN A 351 -7.60 7.73 14.05
C ASN A 351 -6.74 6.50 13.76
N ASN A 352 -5.62 6.67 13.05
CA ASN A 352 -4.74 5.58 12.66
C ASN A 352 -4.41 4.78 13.93
N LYS A 353 -4.39 5.45 15.08
CA LYS A 353 -4.24 4.85 16.41
C LYS A 353 -5.38 3.89 16.77
N GLN A 354 -6.64 4.15 16.46
CA GLN A 354 -7.76 3.24 16.77
C GLN A 354 -7.77 2.00 15.88
N LEU A 355 -7.53 2.15 14.57
CA LEU A 355 -7.37 1.01 13.68
C LEU A 355 -6.12 0.20 14.07
N ILE A 356 -4.98 0.85 14.31
CA ILE A 356 -3.77 0.18 14.81
C ILE A 356 -4.06 -0.55 16.13
N LYS A 357 -4.71 0.10 17.10
CA LYS A 357 -5.09 -0.54 18.37
C LYS A 357 -6.00 -1.74 18.16
N THR A 358 -6.87 -1.70 17.14
CA THR A 358 -7.74 -2.83 16.80
C THR A 358 -6.92 -3.95 16.18
N LEU A 359 -6.09 -3.66 15.18
CA LEU A 359 -5.22 -4.64 14.53
C LEU A 359 -4.15 -5.22 15.48
N GLN A 360 -3.79 -4.53 16.55
CA GLN A 360 -2.86 -5.01 17.58
C GLN A 360 -3.53 -5.89 18.65
N LYS A 361 -4.84 -6.15 18.58
CA LYS A 361 -5.50 -7.09 19.48
C LYS A 361 -5.35 -8.52 18.95
N ILE A 362 -5.01 -9.46 19.83
CA ILE A 362 -5.00 -10.90 19.52
C ILE A 362 -6.39 -11.35 19.06
N GLU A 363 -7.41 -10.79 19.70
CA GLU A 363 -8.82 -11.10 19.42
C GLU A 363 -9.20 -10.78 17.97
N THR A 364 -8.62 -9.72 17.38
CA THR A 364 -8.89 -9.34 15.99
C THR A 364 -8.37 -10.41 15.03
N THR A 365 -7.18 -10.93 15.24
CA THR A 365 -6.64 -12.03 14.40
C THR A 365 -7.55 -13.25 14.47
N ARG A 366 -8.00 -13.62 15.67
CA ARG A 366 -8.92 -14.75 15.88
C ARG A 366 -10.27 -14.53 15.20
N GLU A 367 -10.84 -13.33 15.33
CA GLU A 367 -12.10 -12.96 14.68
C GLU A 367 -12.00 -13.09 13.16
N ARG A 368 -10.95 -12.51 12.55
CA ARG A 368 -10.78 -12.54 11.09
C ARG A 368 -10.50 -13.95 10.58
N ALA A 369 -9.62 -14.72 11.24
CA ALA A 369 -9.34 -16.10 10.87
C ALA A 369 -10.57 -17.02 11.03
N THR A 370 -11.38 -16.81 12.08
CA THR A 370 -12.64 -17.56 12.27
C THR A 370 -13.62 -17.25 11.15
N ALA A 371 -13.73 -15.99 10.73
CA ALA A 371 -14.60 -15.62 9.62
C ALA A 371 -14.15 -16.30 8.29
N ILE A 372 -12.85 -16.38 8.02
CA ILE A 372 -12.32 -17.13 6.86
C ILE A 372 -12.65 -18.63 6.98
N TYR A 373 -12.43 -19.23 8.15
CA TYR A 373 -12.76 -20.63 8.39
C TYR A 373 -14.26 -20.92 8.18
N GLU A 374 -15.14 -20.07 8.72
CA GLU A 374 -16.59 -20.19 8.51
C GLU A 374 -17.00 -20.03 7.04
N MET A 375 -16.29 -19.21 6.28
CA MET A 375 -16.48 -19.12 4.82
C MET A 375 -16.09 -20.45 4.16
N GLY A 376 -14.99 -21.08 4.59
CA GLY A 376 -14.56 -22.39 4.10
C GLY A 376 -15.55 -23.50 4.37
N LEU A 377 -16.15 -23.54 5.56
CA LEU A 377 -17.21 -24.48 5.90
C LEU A 377 -18.46 -24.34 5.01
N ARG A 378 -18.66 -23.15 4.42
CA ARG A 378 -19.78 -22.86 3.50
C ARG A 378 -19.35 -22.91 2.02
N ASP A 379 -18.15 -23.39 1.75
CA ASP A 379 -17.50 -23.42 0.42
C ASP A 379 -17.43 -22.05 -0.28
N LYS A 380 -17.30 -20.97 0.50
CA LYS A 380 -17.21 -19.58 0.02
C LYS A 380 -15.78 -19.04 -0.10
N LEU A 381 -14.80 -19.90 0.17
CA LEU A 381 -13.40 -19.59 -0.05
C LEU A 381 -13.08 -19.53 -1.54
N HIS A 382 -12.13 -18.67 -1.92
CA HIS A 382 -11.81 -18.41 -3.32
C HIS A 382 -10.80 -19.42 -3.87
N HIS A 383 -9.83 -19.83 -3.05
CA HIS A 383 -8.68 -20.62 -3.46
C HIS A 383 -8.76 -22.05 -2.97
N PHE A 384 -9.33 -22.29 -1.78
CA PHE A 384 -9.39 -23.61 -1.16
C PHE A 384 -10.82 -24.10 -0.95
N GLN A 385 -11.00 -25.42 -1.01
CA GLN A 385 -12.16 -26.09 -0.45
C GLN A 385 -11.76 -26.85 0.82
N ILE A 386 -12.69 -26.99 1.78
CA ILE A 386 -12.47 -27.78 3.00
C ILE A 386 -13.13 -29.15 2.84
N ASN A 387 -12.35 -30.22 3.00
CA ASN A 387 -12.79 -31.61 2.91
C ASN A 387 -12.90 -32.23 4.31
N LEU A 388 -14.02 -32.01 4.99
CA LEU A 388 -14.19 -32.46 6.38
C LEU A 388 -14.08 -33.99 6.55
N ASP A 389 -14.33 -34.78 5.51
CA ASP A 389 -14.14 -36.24 5.53
C ASP A 389 -12.68 -36.66 5.74
N LYS A 390 -11.72 -35.76 5.49
CA LYS A 390 -10.28 -35.98 5.75
C LYS A 390 -9.87 -35.60 7.16
N LEU A 391 -10.71 -34.90 7.92
CA LEU A 391 -10.38 -34.45 9.27
C LEU A 391 -10.00 -35.61 10.21
N PRO A 392 -10.71 -36.77 10.23
CA PRO A 392 -10.31 -37.89 11.08
C PRO A 392 -8.88 -38.38 10.80
N TYR A 393 -8.50 -38.47 9.53
CA TYR A 393 -7.14 -38.86 9.13
C TYR A 393 -6.09 -37.83 9.57
N THR A 394 -6.37 -36.53 9.38
CA THR A 394 -5.47 -35.45 9.83
C THR A 394 -5.28 -35.49 11.35
N VAL A 395 -6.36 -35.71 12.11
CA VAL A 395 -6.32 -35.84 13.58
C VAL A 395 -5.51 -37.05 14.01
N GLU A 396 -5.75 -38.23 13.40
CA GLU A 396 -5.02 -39.45 13.69
C GLU A 396 -3.52 -39.30 13.42
N TYR A 397 -3.14 -38.65 12.31
CA TYR A 397 -1.74 -38.33 12.01
C TYR A 397 -1.07 -37.49 13.11
N VAL A 398 -1.78 -36.47 13.62
CA VAL A 398 -1.28 -35.61 14.71
C VAL A 398 -1.17 -36.40 16.01
N ILE A 399 -2.16 -37.21 16.37
CA ILE A 399 -2.13 -38.06 17.57
C ILE A 399 -0.95 -39.03 17.51
N ASN A 400 -0.80 -39.77 16.41
CA ASN A 400 0.32 -40.69 16.21
C ASN A 400 1.67 -39.97 16.30
N THR A 401 1.76 -38.74 15.79
CA THR A 401 2.96 -37.91 15.90
C THR A 401 3.24 -37.52 17.35
N ILE A 402 2.21 -37.14 18.12
CA ILE A 402 2.33 -36.80 19.53
C ILE A 402 2.77 -38.02 20.34
N GLU A 403 2.08 -39.15 20.21
CA GLU A 403 2.40 -40.37 20.96
C GLU A 403 3.81 -40.89 20.66
N LYS A 404 4.24 -40.81 19.40
CA LYS A 404 5.60 -41.19 18.99
C LYS A 404 6.68 -40.33 19.61
N ASN A 405 6.47 -39.02 19.71
CA ASN A 405 7.50 -38.07 20.18
C ASN A 405 7.39 -37.77 21.69
N TYR A 406 6.22 -37.94 22.27
CA TYR A 406 5.87 -37.62 23.66
C TYR A 406 4.99 -38.73 24.25
N PRO A 407 5.54 -39.94 24.47
CA PRO A 407 4.76 -41.09 24.95
C PRO A 407 4.18 -40.88 26.37
N ASP A 408 4.74 -39.95 27.15
CA ASP A 408 4.22 -39.57 28.47
C ASP A 408 3.25 -38.37 28.43
N LEU A 409 2.91 -37.90 27.22
CA LEU A 409 2.08 -36.74 26.93
C LEU A 409 2.60 -35.43 27.54
N LYS A 410 3.87 -35.37 27.96
CA LYS A 410 4.50 -34.14 28.45
C LYS A 410 5.12 -33.38 27.28
N ILE A 411 4.25 -32.70 26.54
CA ILE A 411 4.67 -31.87 25.41
C ILE A 411 5.25 -30.56 25.97
N PRO A 412 6.53 -30.25 25.70
CA PRO A 412 7.12 -28.99 26.14
C PRO A 412 6.51 -27.81 25.37
N GLN A 413 6.57 -26.62 25.99
CA GLN A 413 6.16 -25.38 25.34
C GLN A 413 6.89 -25.21 23.99
N HIS A 414 6.14 -24.88 22.94
CA HIS A 414 6.76 -24.54 21.67
C HIS A 414 7.45 -23.18 21.78
N SER A 415 8.78 -23.19 21.79
CA SER A 415 9.63 -22.02 21.99
C SER A 415 10.96 -22.14 21.23
N ARG A 416 11.71 -21.04 21.16
CA ARG A 416 13.06 -21.06 20.60
C ARG A 416 14.02 -22.00 21.36
N ILE A 417 13.76 -22.28 22.64
CA ILE A 417 14.58 -23.16 23.48
C ILE A 417 14.62 -24.59 22.93
N ARG A 418 13.50 -25.07 22.37
CA ARG A 418 13.43 -26.40 21.73
C ARG A 418 14.42 -26.56 20.56
N HIS A 419 14.80 -25.46 19.92
CA HIS A 419 15.80 -25.47 18.84
C HIS A 419 17.22 -25.49 19.39
N PHE A 420 17.47 -24.83 20.53
CA PHE A 420 18.76 -24.93 21.21
C PHE A 420 19.01 -26.36 21.73
N GLU A 421 17.96 -27.02 22.20
CA GLU A 421 18.04 -28.41 22.67
C GLU A 421 18.40 -29.44 21.59
N LYS A 422 18.26 -29.08 20.30
CA LYS A 422 18.65 -29.96 19.19
C LYS A 422 20.16 -30.14 19.08
N PHE A 423 20.95 -29.14 19.47
CA PHE A 423 22.40 -29.27 19.53
C PHE A 423 22.92 -29.52 20.96
N ASP A 424 22.16 -29.15 21.99
CA ASP A 424 22.47 -29.46 23.39
C ASP A 424 21.22 -29.94 24.15
N PRO A 425 20.99 -31.26 24.32
CA PRO A 425 19.82 -31.78 25.02
C PRO A 425 19.65 -31.28 26.47
N ASN A 426 20.72 -30.78 27.10
CA ASN A 426 20.71 -30.20 28.45
C ASN A 426 20.94 -28.69 28.42
N PHE A 427 20.54 -28.02 27.32
CA PHE A 427 20.84 -26.62 27.02
C PHE A 427 20.66 -25.69 28.21
N ILE A 428 19.52 -25.74 28.90
CA ILE A 428 19.25 -24.81 30.01
C ILE A 428 20.23 -25.01 31.18
N THR A 429 20.50 -26.26 31.54
CA THR A 429 21.47 -26.59 32.59
C THR A 429 22.87 -26.11 32.21
N ASN A 430 23.30 -26.41 30.99
CA ASN A 430 24.63 -26.05 30.49
C ASN A 430 24.79 -24.53 30.31
N PHE A 431 23.76 -23.86 29.79
CA PHE A 431 23.71 -22.40 29.67
C PHE A 431 23.82 -21.74 31.04
N ASN A 432 23.07 -22.23 32.04
CA ASN A 432 23.13 -21.72 33.40
C ASN A 432 24.48 -21.98 34.07
N ASN A 433 25.14 -23.11 33.79
CA ASN A 433 26.46 -23.43 34.33
C ASN A 433 27.59 -22.64 33.65
N SER A 434 27.35 -22.11 32.44
CA SER A 434 28.32 -21.30 31.71
C SER A 434 28.62 -19.94 32.38
N PHE A 435 27.76 -19.50 33.31
CA PHE A 435 27.86 -18.17 33.92
C PHE A 435 27.87 -18.22 35.45
N LYS A 436 28.92 -17.67 36.07
CA LYS A 436 28.99 -17.47 37.54
C LYS A 436 28.35 -16.14 37.93
N CYS A 437 27.02 -16.07 37.85
CA CYS A 437 26.24 -14.88 38.23
C CYS A 437 24.91 -15.27 38.89
N THR A 438 24.13 -14.27 39.31
CA THR A 438 22.82 -14.47 39.93
C THR A 438 21.83 -15.14 38.96
N VAL A 439 20.82 -15.84 39.50
CA VAL A 439 19.75 -16.45 38.69
C VAL A 439 19.08 -15.42 37.79
N ARG A 440 18.79 -14.23 38.32
CA ARG A 440 18.25 -13.10 37.54
C ARG A 440 19.10 -12.79 36.32
N GLU A 441 20.41 -12.62 36.48
CA GLU A 441 21.29 -12.29 35.35
C GLU A 441 21.38 -13.44 34.33
N LYS A 442 21.33 -14.70 34.77
CA LYS A 442 21.24 -15.85 33.84
C LYS A 442 19.97 -15.78 32.98
N ILE A 443 18.82 -15.46 33.59
CA ILE A 443 17.56 -15.31 32.86
C ILE A 443 17.60 -14.09 31.93
N ARG A 444 18.16 -12.94 32.35
CA ARG A 444 18.34 -11.78 31.48
C ARG A 444 19.17 -12.12 30.23
N ARG A 445 20.22 -12.94 30.39
CA ARG A 445 21.05 -13.43 29.28
C ARG A 445 20.30 -14.40 28.37
N LEU A 446 19.47 -15.27 28.94
CA LEU A 446 18.64 -16.19 28.17
C LEU A 446 17.57 -15.43 27.36
N ILE A 447 16.94 -14.41 27.94
CA ILE A 447 16.01 -13.52 27.24
C ILE A 447 16.73 -12.82 26.08
N ASP A 448 17.93 -12.26 26.31
CA ASP A 448 18.72 -11.63 25.26
C ASP A 448 18.97 -12.54 24.07
N LEU A 449 19.53 -13.74 24.32
CA LEU A 449 19.78 -14.73 23.29
C LEU A 449 18.48 -15.11 22.55
N THR A 450 17.40 -15.29 23.30
CA THR A 450 16.09 -15.68 22.74
C THR A 450 15.55 -14.62 21.79
N VAL A 451 15.53 -13.34 22.20
CA VAL A 451 15.05 -12.24 21.35
C VAL A 451 15.86 -12.14 20.06
N MET A 452 17.18 -12.14 20.16
CA MET A 452 18.05 -12.05 18.98
C MET A 452 17.86 -13.26 18.05
N SER A 453 17.76 -14.46 18.61
CA SER A 453 17.61 -15.68 17.82
C SER A 453 16.23 -15.80 17.15
N VAL A 454 15.17 -15.30 17.78
CA VAL A 454 13.83 -15.22 17.15
C VAL A 454 13.84 -14.27 15.95
N LEU A 455 14.50 -13.11 16.05
CA LEU A 455 14.54 -12.13 14.95
C LEU A 455 15.28 -12.64 13.70
N THR A 456 16.18 -13.60 13.88
CA THR A 456 16.92 -14.23 12.78
C THR A 456 16.27 -15.50 12.27
N ASP A 457 15.11 -15.90 12.81
CA ASP A 457 14.38 -17.12 12.45
C ASP A 457 13.30 -16.81 11.40
N ALA A 458 13.72 -16.69 10.13
CA ALA A 458 12.83 -16.33 9.02
C ALA A 458 13.02 -17.25 7.81
N GLY A 459 13.10 -18.56 8.04
CA GLY A 459 13.31 -19.58 7.01
C GLY A 459 14.71 -19.56 6.39
N ALA A 460 15.50 -20.60 6.62
CA ALA A 460 16.89 -20.64 6.12
C ALA A 460 17.02 -20.95 4.61
N GLY A 461 15.93 -21.29 3.94
CA GLY A 461 15.96 -21.94 2.63
C GLY A 461 16.39 -23.41 2.74
N ALA A 462 16.47 -24.09 1.60
CA ALA A 462 16.83 -25.52 1.53
C ALA A 462 18.34 -25.78 1.48
N SER A 463 19.12 -24.79 1.04
CA SER A 463 20.55 -24.93 0.73
C SER A 463 21.47 -24.54 1.88
N TRP A 464 21.11 -23.54 2.70
CA TRP A 464 21.97 -23.05 3.78
C TRP A 464 22.17 -24.10 4.89
N LYS A 465 23.40 -24.18 5.39
CA LYS A 465 23.82 -25.11 6.44
C LYS A 465 24.70 -24.39 7.47
N TYR A 466 24.55 -24.78 8.74
CA TYR A 466 25.47 -24.42 9.80
C TYR A 466 26.29 -25.64 10.21
N ILE A 467 27.61 -25.55 10.08
CA ILE A 467 28.52 -26.66 10.37
C ILE A 467 29.27 -26.34 11.66
N LYS A 468 29.23 -27.28 12.62
CA LYS A 468 29.96 -27.19 13.89
C LYS A 468 30.28 -28.60 14.39
N ASP A 469 31.52 -28.82 14.83
CA ASP A 469 31.99 -30.11 15.38
C ASP A 469 31.65 -31.32 14.49
N ASN A 470 31.90 -31.18 13.17
CA ASN A 470 31.57 -32.16 12.13
C ASN A 470 30.08 -32.54 12.01
N LYS A 471 29.18 -31.78 12.65
CA LYS A 471 27.73 -31.92 12.50
C LYS A 471 27.18 -30.80 11.62
N VAL A 472 26.16 -31.15 10.85
CA VAL A 472 25.44 -30.24 9.96
C VAL A 472 24.06 -29.96 10.54
N TYR A 473 23.79 -28.68 10.79
CA TYR A 473 22.50 -28.19 11.23
C TYR A 473 21.88 -27.37 10.12
N THR A 474 20.58 -27.54 9.89
CA THR A 474 19.85 -26.83 8.82
C THR A 474 18.63 -26.14 9.40
N ARG A 475 17.96 -25.32 8.58
CA ARG A 475 16.67 -24.69 8.95
C ARG A 475 16.78 -23.92 10.29
N SER A 476 15.74 -23.98 11.12
CA SER A 476 15.63 -23.19 12.35
C SER A 476 16.64 -23.62 13.41
N GLU A 477 17.02 -24.90 13.44
CA GLU A 477 18.04 -25.46 14.33
C GLU A 477 19.43 -24.89 14.03
N GLY A 478 19.82 -24.82 12.76
CA GLY A 478 21.09 -24.20 12.36
C GLY A 478 21.13 -22.71 12.68
N LEU A 479 20.03 -21.98 12.45
CA LEU A 479 19.91 -20.57 12.82
C LEU A 479 20.02 -20.36 14.34
N ALA A 480 19.48 -21.29 15.13
CA ALA A 480 19.55 -21.25 16.58
C ALA A 480 20.99 -21.42 17.06
N TYR A 481 21.72 -22.37 16.47
CA TYR A 481 23.13 -22.60 16.82
C TYR A 481 24.01 -21.42 16.40
N ALA A 482 23.85 -20.88 15.19
CA ALA A 482 24.57 -19.68 14.76
C ALA A 482 24.35 -18.49 15.72
N SER A 483 23.10 -18.28 16.14
CA SER A 483 22.75 -17.24 17.12
C SER A 483 23.44 -17.45 18.47
N TYR A 484 23.48 -18.71 18.94
CA TYR A 484 24.13 -19.08 20.19
C TYR A 484 25.64 -18.88 20.13
N ASP A 485 26.31 -19.33 19.06
CA ASP A 485 27.76 -19.16 18.88
C ASP A 485 28.14 -17.68 18.82
N MET A 486 27.38 -16.85 18.11
CA MET A 486 27.60 -15.40 18.09
C MET A 486 27.38 -14.75 19.46
N PHE A 487 26.39 -15.22 20.23
CA PHE A 487 26.18 -14.75 21.60
C PHE A 487 27.36 -15.13 22.51
N MET A 488 27.84 -16.36 22.41
CA MET A 488 29.00 -16.85 23.17
C MET A 488 30.32 -16.21 22.72
N SER A 489 30.43 -15.69 21.51
CA SER A 489 31.60 -14.93 21.07
C SER A 489 31.65 -13.50 21.64
N GLY A 490 30.58 -13.05 22.28
CA GLY A 490 30.46 -11.71 22.88
C GLY A 490 30.24 -10.56 21.88
N ILE A 491 29.97 -10.87 20.61
CA ILE A 491 29.91 -9.87 19.52
C ILE A 491 28.79 -8.82 19.71
N PHE A 492 27.77 -9.16 20.48
CA PHE A 492 26.63 -8.29 20.75
C PHE A 492 26.79 -7.40 22.00
N SER A 493 27.91 -7.53 22.73
CA SER A 493 28.19 -6.69 23.89
C SER A 493 29.06 -5.51 23.52
N SER A 494 28.80 -4.36 24.14
CA SER A 494 29.64 -3.18 24.03
C SER A 494 30.78 -3.13 25.06
N ASP A 495 30.94 -4.17 25.87
CA ASP A 495 31.77 -4.19 27.08
C ASP A 495 32.44 -5.56 27.23
N GLU A 496 33.76 -5.53 27.12
CA GLU A 496 34.61 -6.71 27.11
C GLU A 496 34.64 -7.43 28.47
N ALA A 497 34.39 -6.72 29.57
CA ALA A 497 34.29 -7.32 30.90
C ALA A 497 32.97 -8.09 31.09
N CYS A 498 31.95 -7.78 30.29
CA CYS A 498 30.65 -8.45 30.28
C CYS A 498 30.29 -8.91 28.86
N PRO A 499 30.98 -9.93 28.30
CA PRO A 499 30.83 -10.29 26.88
C PRO A 499 29.48 -10.96 26.58
N TYR A 500 28.91 -11.69 27.54
CA TYR A 500 27.70 -12.49 27.34
C TYR A 500 26.41 -11.68 27.61
N ARG A 501 26.24 -10.55 26.92
CA ARG A 501 25.02 -9.73 26.95
C ARG A 501 24.74 -9.16 25.56
N ILE A 502 23.47 -9.00 25.22
CA ILE A 502 23.06 -8.36 23.96
C ILE A 502 22.52 -6.97 24.29
N ASN A 503 23.29 -5.93 24.00
CA ASN A 503 22.88 -4.56 24.31
C ASN A 503 22.85 -3.67 23.06
N SER A 504 22.11 -2.58 23.14
CA SER A 504 21.91 -1.64 22.03
C SER A 504 23.23 -1.19 21.39
N LYS A 505 24.23 -0.81 22.19
CA LYS A 505 25.53 -0.33 21.69
C LYS A 505 26.33 -1.43 21.00
N GLY A 506 26.33 -2.65 21.52
CA GLY A 506 27.05 -3.79 20.94
C GLY A 506 26.43 -4.22 19.61
N ILE A 507 25.10 -4.31 19.55
CA ILE A 507 24.36 -4.48 18.30
C ILE A 507 24.73 -3.39 17.28
N GLN A 508 24.82 -2.13 17.70
CA GLN A 508 25.15 -1.03 16.79
C GLN A 508 26.59 -1.08 16.26
N LYS A 509 27.53 -1.70 16.98
CA LYS A 509 28.91 -1.91 16.50
C LYS A 509 29.04 -3.05 15.50
N MET A 510 28.22 -4.09 15.58
CA MET A 510 28.26 -5.25 14.68
C MET A 510 28.04 -4.83 13.22
N THR A 511 28.88 -5.34 12.31
CA THR A 511 28.81 -5.11 10.87
C THR A 511 28.05 -6.22 10.13
N LEU A 512 27.76 -6.01 8.85
CA LEU A 512 27.17 -7.06 8.00
C LEU A 512 28.13 -8.24 7.79
N GLU A 513 29.44 -7.98 7.70
CA GLU A 513 30.43 -9.04 7.54
C GLU A 513 30.57 -9.89 8.81
N ASP A 514 30.47 -9.29 9.99
CA ASP A 514 30.37 -10.01 11.25
C ASP A 514 29.16 -10.96 11.27
N PHE A 515 28.01 -10.46 10.80
CA PHE A 515 26.79 -11.26 10.68
C PHE A 515 26.97 -12.42 9.68
N LYS A 516 27.52 -12.15 8.50
CA LYS A 516 27.81 -13.19 7.50
C LYS A 516 28.74 -14.26 8.06
N LYS A 517 29.82 -13.86 8.72
CA LYS A 517 30.77 -14.78 9.36
C LYS A 517 30.10 -15.63 10.44
N GLY A 518 29.30 -15.00 11.31
CA GLY A 518 28.58 -15.70 12.38
C GLY A 518 27.57 -16.73 11.87
N PHE A 519 26.92 -16.46 10.73
CA PHE A 519 26.00 -17.38 10.05
C PHE A 519 26.68 -18.24 8.97
N GLN A 520 28.02 -18.24 8.88
CA GLN A 520 28.80 -19.01 7.91
C GLN A 520 28.37 -18.79 6.44
N ILE A 521 27.96 -17.57 6.11
CA ILE A 521 27.45 -17.22 4.78
C ILE A 521 28.63 -16.99 3.84
N SER A 522 28.60 -17.67 2.69
CA SER A 522 29.57 -17.53 1.60
C SER A 522 28.87 -17.72 0.24
N GLU A 523 29.62 -17.63 -0.85
CA GLU A 523 29.10 -17.92 -2.20
C GLU A 523 28.52 -19.34 -2.30
N ASP A 524 29.16 -20.32 -1.63
CA ASP A 524 28.76 -21.74 -1.60
C ASP A 524 27.77 -22.09 -0.48
N ASN A 525 27.49 -21.17 0.46
CA ASN A 525 26.58 -21.40 1.58
C ASN A 525 25.65 -20.19 1.79
N GLN A 526 24.69 -20.05 0.88
CA GLN A 526 23.83 -18.87 0.81
C GLN A 526 22.61 -18.98 1.74
N LEU A 527 22.41 -17.95 2.58
CA LEU A 527 21.21 -17.79 3.40
C LEU A 527 20.26 -16.78 2.75
N PHE A 528 18.98 -17.13 2.59
CA PHE A 528 18.01 -16.18 2.04
C PHE A 528 17.75 -15.01 3.00
N GLY A 529 17.71 -13.79 2.46
CA GLY A 529 17.34 -12.58 3.18
C GLY A 529 18.38 -12.05 4.17
N VAL A 530 19.68 -12.26 3.92
CA VAL A 530 20.79 -11.85 4.82
C VAL A 530 20.66 -10.40 5.29
N GLU A 531 20.54 -9.45 4.35
CA GLU A 531 20.46 -8.03 4.69
C GLU A 531 19.23 -7.70 5.52
N ASN A 532 18.09 -8.35 5.25
CA ASN A 532 16.87 -8.15 6.01
C ASN A 532 16.99 -8.66 7.45
N ARG A 533 17.69 -9.79 7.67
CA ARG A 533 17.99 -10.31 9.02
C ARG A 533 18.93 -9.37 9.76
N TYR A 534 20.04 -8.99 9.13
CA TYR A 534 20.99 -8.05 9.70
C TYR A 534 20.31 -6.74 10.09
N ASN A 535 19.53 -6.14 9.18
CA ASN A 535 18.80 -4.90 9.45
C ASN A 535 17.76 -5.05 10.57
N SER A 536 17.16 -6.24 10.74
CA SER A 536 16.24 -6.50 11.85
C SER A 536 16.97 -6.50 13.20
N ILE A 537 18.19 -7.04 13.26
CA ILE A 537 19.04 -6.94 14.45
C ILE A 537 19.43 -5.48 14.70
N LYS A 538 19.83 -4.71 13.69
CA LYS A 538 20.13 -3.28 13.88
C LYS A 538 18.94 -2.51 14.46
N ARG A 539 17.73 -2.79 13.96
CA ARG A 539 16.48 -2.23 14.48
C ARG A 539 16.16 -2.69 15.91
N LEU A 540 16.55 -3.89 16.32
CA LEU A 540 16.50 -4.28 17.73
C LEU A 540 17.38 -3.34 18.56
N GLY A 541 18.60 -3.06 18.11
CA GLY A 541 19.49 -2.10 18.76
C GLY A 541 18.83 -0.73 18.97
N ASP A 542 18.17 -0.21 17.94
CA ASP A 542 17.40 1.05 18.03
C ASP A 542 16.21 0.95 18.98
N CYS A 543 15.44 -0.15 18.89
CA CYS A 543 14.28 -0.41 19.73
C CYS A 543 14.65 -0.44 21.22
N LEU A 544 15.73 -1.14 21.58
CA LEU A 544 16.25 -1.17 22.95
C LEU A 544 16.63 0.23 23.44
N SER A 545 17.10 1.10 22.54
CA SER A 545 17.44 2.48 22.86
C SER A 545 16.25 3.41 23.00
N LEU A 546 15.19 3.16 22.24
CA LEU A 546 13.98 3.99 22.17
C LEU A 546 13.07 3.80 23.39
N PHE A 547 13.14 2.63 24.03
CA PHE A 547 12.26 2.22 25.12
C PHE A 547 13.04 1.85 26.39
N PRO A 548 13.82 2.79 26.97
CA PRO A 548 14.65 2.52 28.13
C PRO A 548 13.85 2.15 29.38
N GLU A 549 12.58 2.51 29.46
CA GLU A 549 11.68 2.11 30.55
C GLU A 549 11.40 0.59 30.56
N TYR A 550 11.45 -0.08 29.40
CA TYR A 550 11.29 -1.53 29.30
C TYR A 550 12.63 -2.28 29.30
N PHE A 551 13.68 -1.65 28.78
CA PHE A 551 14.96 -2.30 28.49
C PHE A 551 16.13 -1.77 29.32
N GLY A 552 15.86 -0.94 30.32
CA GLY A 552 16.84 -0.33 31.22
C GLY A 552 17.47 0.96 30.68
N HIS A 553 17.72 1.91 31.58
CA HIS A 553 18.28 3.23 31.25
C HIS A 553 19.80 3.21 31.03
N GLU A 554 20.53 2.46 31.87
CA GLU A 554 22.00 2.42 31.81
C GLU A 554 22.49 1.42 30.76
N ILE A 555 22.04 0.17 30.86
CA ILE A 555 22.39 -0.91 29.93
C ILE A 555 21.11 -1.32 29.19
N LYS A 556 20.91 -0.75 28.02
CA LYS A 556 19.74 -0.98 27.16
C LYS A 556 19.80 -2.38 26.53
N ARG A 557 19.11 -3.36 27.12
CA ARG A 557 19.10 -4.78 26.69
C ARG A 557 17.72 -5.42 26.88
N SER A 558 17.41 -6.42 26.06
CA SER A 558 16.14 -7.16 26.11
C SER A 558 15.90 -7.86 27.44
N GLY A 559 16.97 -8.34 28.09
CA GLY A 559 16.89 -9.03 29.38
C GLY A 559 16.24 -8.22 30.49
N ASN A 560 16.36 -6.88 30.44
CA ASN A 560 15.76 -6.00 31.44
C ASN A 560 14.23 -5.95 31.36
N LEU A 561 13.62 -6.56 30.32
CA LEU A 561 12.19 -6.80 30.28
C LEU A 561 11.69 -7.59 31.49
N LEU A 562 12.53 -8.50 32.02
CA LEU A 562 12.24 -9.22 33.26
C LEU A 562 12.03 -8.23 34.43
N ASP A 563 12.91 -7.23 34.54
CA ASP A 563 12.86 -6.28 35.66
C ASP A 563 11.63 -5.38 35.53
N TYR A 564 11.33 -4.92 34.33
CA TYR A 564 10.11 -4.15 34.07
C TYR A 564 8.85 -4.93 34.45
N ILE A 565 8.77 -6.21 34.10
CA ILE A 565 7.61 -7.05 34.43
C ILE A 565 7.50 -7.21 35.94
N GLU A 566 8.60 -7.51 36.62
CA GLU A 566 8.61 -7.71 38.07
C GLU A 566 8.27 -6.42 38.83
N GLU A 567 8.80 -5.27 38.41
CA GLU A 567 8.52 -3.97 39.02
C GLU A 567 7.05 -3.56 38.85
N LYS A 568 6.49 -3.75 37.65
CA LYS A 568 5.15 -3.25 37.31
C LYS A 568 4.02 -4.21 37.62
N PHE A 569 4.27 -5.51 37.54
CA PHE A 569 3.24 -6.56 37.66
C PHE A 569 3.56 -7.59 38.77
N GLY A 570 4.72 -7.50 39.41
CA GLY A 570 5.15 -8.50 40.38
C GLY A 570 5.47 -9.83 39.70
N ASN A 571 5.01 -10.94 40.28
CA ASN A 571 5.24 -12.28 39.75
C ASN A 571 4.10 -12.81 38.88
N GLU A 572 3.13 -11.99 38.46
CA GLU A 572 1.99 -12.44 37.67
C GLU A 572 1.60 -11.41 36.60
N ILE A 573 1.45 -11.84 35.35
CA ILE A 573 1.04 -10.98 34.23
C ILE A 573 0.10 -11.73 33.29
N SER A 574 -0.94 -11.07 32.77
CA SER A 574 -1.79 -11.69 31.74
C SER A 574 -1.12 -11.70 30.37
N ILE A 575 -1.43 -12.70 29.53
CA ILE A 575 -0.98 -12.72 28.13
C ILE A 575 -1.36 -11.45 27.39
N LYS A 576 -2.51 -10.84 27.70
CA LYS A 576 -2.98 -9.61 27.06
C LYS A 576 -2.08 -8.41 27.38
N GLU A 577 -1.65 -8.26 28.62
CA GLU A 577 -0.70 -7.19 29.00
C GLU A 577 0.69 -7.47 28.42
N PHE A 578 1.16 -8.72 28.47
CA PHE A 578 2.43 -9.08 27.87
C PHE A 578 2.46 -8.81 26.37
N TRP A 579 1.39 -9.18 25.64
CA TRP A 579 1.22 -8.88 24.23
C TRP A 579 1.24 -7.39 23.91
N LYS A 580 0.59 -6.55 24.74
CA LYS A 580 0.65 -5.08 24.60
C LYS A 580 2.08 -4.57 24.72
N ILE A 581 2.87 -5.11 25.67
CA ILE A 581 4.28 -4.74 25.82
C ILE A 581 5.06 -5.08 24.54
N LEU A 582 4.89 -6.28 24.01
CA LEU A 582 5.58 -6.71 22.77
C LEU A 582 5.16 -5.85 21.56
N CYS A 583 3.86 -5.57 21.39
CA CYS A 583 3.35 -4.70 20.32
C CYS A 583 3.91 -3.28 20.40
N ASN A 584 4.00 -2.71 21.61
CA ASN A 584 4.45 -1.34 21.81
C ASN A 584 5.96 -1.18 21.65
N THR A 585 6.72 -2.22 22.01
CA THR A 585 8.18 -2.23 21.95
C THR A 585 8.67 -2.90 20.66
N PHE A 586 8.83 -4.22 20.66
CA PHE A 586 9.37 -4.99 19.55
C PHE A 586 8.58 -4.82 18.25
N GLY A 587 7.27 -4.53 18.30
CA GLY A 587 6.47 -4.20 17.12
C GLY A 587 7.09 -3.12 16.21
N LYS A 588 7.92 -2.23 16.76
CA LYS A 588 8.66 -1.20 16.00
C LYS A 588 9.77 -1.75 15.11
N ILE A 589 10.30 -2.92 15.41
CA ILE A 589 11.35 -3.58 14.60
C ILE A 589 10.85 -3.85 13.19
N TRP A 590 9.55 -4.10 13.01
CA TRP A 590 8.94 -4.44 11.72
C TRP A 590 8.20 -3.27 11.07
N ALA A 591 8.06 -2.13 11.75
CA ALA A 591 7.21 -1.01 11.32
C ALA A 591 7.79 -0.17 10.15
N THR A 592 8.99 -0.48 9.63
CA THR A 592 9.71 0.42 8.71
C THR A 592 9.83 -0.04 7.25
N ASN A 593 9.55 -1.31 6.91
CA ASN A 593 9.88 -1.87 5.58
C ASN A 593 8.73 -2.32 4.67
N GLN A 594 7.47 -2.12 5.03
CA GLN A 594 6.38 -2.16 4.04
C GLN A 594 5.56 -0.88 4.20
N LYS A 595 5.80 0.05 3.28
CA LYS A 595 5.09 1.33 3.14
C LYS A 595 4.15 1.29 1.93
N THR A 596 3.61 0.11 1.63
CA THR A 596 2.44 -0.05 0.80
C THR A 596 1.22 0.18 1.68
N ILE A 597 0.22 0.83 1.11
CA ILE A 597 -1.06 0.90 1.77
C ILE A 597 -1.62 -0.53 1.71
N GLY A 598 -1.80 -1.17 2.87
CA GLY A 598 -2.22 -2.58 2.97
C GLY A 598 -1.27 -3.51 3.73
N CYS A 599 0.03 -3.23 3.80
CA CYS A 599 0.97 -4.00 4.63
C CYS A 599 1.61 -3.13 5.71
N ARG A 600 1.27 -3.37 6.97
CA ARG A 600 1.95 -2.79 8.15
C ARG A 600 2.55 -3.93 8.97
N GLY A 601 3.65 -4.50 8.49
CA GLY A 601 4.20 -5.75 9.04
C GLY A 601 3.40 -6.96 8.57
N ASP A 602 3.19 -7.96 9.43
CA ASP A 602 2.39 -9.18 9.15
C ASP A 602 0.87 -8.90 9.19
N VAL A 603 0.42 -7.82 8.56
CA VAL A 603 -0.99 -7.50 8.36
C VAL A 603 -1.24 -7.50 6.86
N PHE A 604 -2.14 -8.34 6.38
CA PHE A 604 -2.41 -8.51 4.95
C PHE A 604 -3.87 -8.21 4.62
N VAL A 605 -4.15 -8.01 3.34
CA VAL A 605 -5.51 -7.79 2.82
C VAL A 605 -6.10 -9.15 2.44
N TYR A 606 -7.35 -9.37 2.83
CA TYR A 606 -8.21 -10.43 2.35
C TYR A 606 -9.57 -9.82 2.04
N SER A 607 -9.75 -9.44 0.77
CA SER A 607 -10.93 -8.71 0.28
C SER A 607 -12.28 -9.38 0.55
N PRO A 608 -12.40 -10.73 0.69
CA PRO A 608 -13.69 -11.34 1.00
C PRO A 608 -14.23 -10.99 2.40
N LEU A 609 -13.38 -10.55 3.34
CA LEU A 609 -13.81 -10.07 4.66
C LEU A 609 -14.30 -8.61 4.67
N LYS A 610 -14.19 -7.92 3.53
CA LYS A 610 -14.50 -6.50 3.43
C LYS A 610 -15.97 -6.23 3.72
N LYS A 611 -16.22 -5.40 4.72
CA LYS A 611 -17.55 -4.89 5.07
C LYS A 611 -17.66 -3.44 4.63
N GLU A 612 -18.78 -3.10 3.97
CA GLU A 612 -19.04 -1.72 3.58
C GLU A 612 -18.99 -0.81 4.81
N GLN A 613 -18.29 0.33 4.71
CA GLN A 613 -18.12 1.33 5.77
C GLN A 613 -17.27 0.90 6.99
N GLU A 614 -16.71 -0.32 7.03
CA GLU A 614 -15.80 -0.77 8.10
C GLU A 614 -14.35 -0.80 7.59
N VAL A 615 -13.60 0.28 7.82
CA VAL A 615 -12.21 0.41 7.34
C VAL A 615 -11.29 -0.62 7.99
N GLY A 616 -10.56 -1.35 7.15
CA GLY A 616 -9.65 -2.41 7.59
C GLY A 616 -10.35 -3.69 8.03
N SER A 617 -11.64 -3.85 7.72
CA SER A 617 -12.37 -5.11 7.93
C SER A 617 -11.81 -6.26 7.10
N ASP A 618 -11.19 -5.93 5.97
CA ASP A 618 -10.43 -6.80 5.08
C ASP A 618 -8.97 -7.00 5.51
N LEU A 619 -8.52 -6.39 6.62
CA LEU A 619 -7.16 -6.57 7.11
C LEU A 619 -7.08 -7.71 8.13
N ILE A 620 -6.21 -8.68 7.87
CA ILE A 620 -5.91 -9.78 8.79
C ILE A 620 -4.52 -9.59 9.43
N PRO A 621 -4.45 -9.34 10.75
CA PRO A 621 -3.21 -9.07 11.44
C PRO A 621 -2.59 -10.35 12.03
N PHE A 622 -1.81 -11.11 11.26
CA PHE A 622 -1.19 -12.34 11.73
C PHE A 622 -0.13 -12.14 12.81
N HIS A 623 0.65 -11.05 12.75
CA HIS A 623 1.72 -10.73 13.71
C HIS A 623 2.65 -11.91 14.05
N LYS A 624 2.99 -12.74 13.06
CA LYS A 624 3.64 -14.05 13.23
C LYS A 624 4.89 -13.95 14.11
N LEU A 625 5.79 -13.02 13.79
CA LEU A 625 7.05 -12.88 14.53
C LEU A 625 6.87 -12.38 15.96
N LEU A 626 5.86 -11.54 16.21
CA LEU A 626 5.51 -11.11 17.58
C LEU A 626 4.92 -12.27 18.38
N HIS A 627 4.07 -13.11 17.78
CA HIS A 627 3.62 -14.34 18.42
C HIS A 627 4.81 -15.26 18.71
N TRP A 628 5.72 -15.43 17.75
CA TRP A 628 6.90 -16.29 17.97
C TRP A 628 7.79 -15.79 19.10
N MET A 629 7.95 -14.47 19.19
CA MET A 629 8.62 -13.79 20.31
C MET A 629 7.90 -14.07 21.64
N MET A 630 6.57 -13.92 21.69
CA MET A 630 5.78 -14.17 22.88
C MET A 630 5.93 -15.62 23.37
N HIS A 631 5.74 -16.59 22.47
CA HIS A 631 5.91 -18.02 22.78
C HIS A 631 7.30 -18.34 23.33
N SER A 632 8.33 -17.70 22.78
CA SER A 632 9.72 -17.94 23.16
C SER A 632 10.15 -17.26 24.45
N LEU A 633 9.52 -16.14 24.83
CA LEU A 633 9.86 -15.39 26.04
C LEU A 633 9.09 -15.83 27.29
N ILE A 634 7.92 -16.45 27.13
CA ILE A 634 7.17 -16.99 28.28
C ILE A 634 8.05 -17.99 29.05
N GLU A 635 8.70 -18.93 28.38
CA GLU A 635 9.44 -20.00 29.04
C GLU A 635 10.62 -19.50 29.91
N PRO A 636 11.53 -18.61 29.45
CA PRO A 636 12.54 -17.98 30.32
C PRO A 636 11.97 -17.20 31.50
N LEU A 637 10.83 -16.52 31.33
CA LEU A 637 10.19 -15.75 32.40
C LEU A 637 9.55 -16.66 33.44
N GLU A 638 8.93 -17.77 33.02
CA GLU A 638 8.39 -18.79 33.93
C GLU A 638 9.51 -19.52 34.70
N MET A 639 10.66 -19.76 34.07
CA MET A 639 11.85 -20.31 34.75
C MET A 639 12.34 -19.41 35.89
N TYR A 640 12.13 -18.10 35.82
CA TYR A 640 12.42 -17.16 36.91
C TYR A 640 11.34 -17.15 37.99
N GLY A 641 10.10 -17.54 37.66
CA GLY A 641 8.96 -17.57 38.57
C GLY A 641 7.82 -16.61 38.21
N ILE A 642 7.84 -15.96 37.04
CA ILE A 642 6.71 -15.17 36.55
C ILE A 642 5.59 -16.11 36.12
N LYS A 643 4.36 -15.87 36.56
CA LYS A 643 3.16 -16.62 36.19
C LYS A 643 2.39 -15.89 35.10
N PHE A 644 2.03 -16.61 34.04
CA PHE A 644 1.18 -16.07 32.97
C PHE A 644 -0.26 -16.54 33.10
N THR A 645 -1.20 -15.58 33.19
CA THR A 645 -2.65 -15.84 33.18
C THR A 645 -3.24 -15.67 31.78
N ASN A 646 -4.38 -16.33 31.53
CA ASN A 646 -5.10 -16.31 30.25
C ASN A 646 -4.31 -16.87 29.05
N LYS A 647 -3.60 -17.99 29.22
CA LYS A 647 -2.82 -18.63 28.14
C LYS A 647 -3.68 -19.11 26.97
N GLU A 648 -4.96 -19.40 27.21
CA GLU A 648 -5.92 -19.85 26.20
C GLU A 648 -6.18 -18.84 25.07
N ILE A 649 -5.90 -17.56 25.28
CA ILE A 649 -6.07 -16.52 24.25
C ILE A 649 -4.96 -16.55 23.20
N MET A 650 -3.81 -17.16 23.52
CA MET A 650 -2.69 -17.28 22.58
C MET A 650 -3.14 -17.95 21.28
N LEU A 651 -2.54 -17.53 20.17
CA LEU A 651 -2.83 -18.08 18.85
C LEU A 651 -1.79 -19.12 18.49
N ALA A 652 -2.19 -20.12 17.71
CA ALA A 652 -1.22 -20.91 16.97
C ALA A 652 -0.43 -20.00 16.02
N LEU A 653 0.84 -20.32 15.79
CA LEU A 653 1.64 -19.57 14.83
C LEU A 653 1.08 -19.78 13.41
N PRO A 654 0.83 -18.72 12.64
CA PRO A 654 0.46 -18.81 11.23
C PRO A 654 1.70 -19.24 10.43
N GLU A 655 1.97 -20.54 10.44
CA GLU A 655 3.16 -21.16 9.87
C GLU A 655 2.78 -22.04 8.69
N TYR A 656 3.57 -22.00 7.62
CA TYR A 656 3.30 -22.75 6.39
C TYR A 656 3.27 -24.26 6.63
N ARG A 657 3.90 -24.75 7.70
CA ARG A 657 3.89 -26.18 8.07
C ARG A 657 2.53 -26.64 8.58
N ASN A 658 1.78 -25.74 9.23
CA ASN A 658 0.42 -26.04 9.69
C ASN A 658 -0.50 -26.13 8.47
N GLY A 659 -0.47 -25.13 7.58
CA GLY A 659 -1.21 -25.18 6.31
C GLY A 659 -0.80 -26.37 5.43
N GLY A 660 0.51 -26.65 5.37
CA GLY A 660 1.08 -27.81 4.66
C GLY A 660 0.52 -29.15 5.15
N LEU A 661 0.39 -29.35 6.47
CA LEU A 661 -0.27 -30.55 7.01
C LEU A 661 -1.73 -30.67 6.53
N LEU A 662 -2.48 -29.56 6.50
CA LEU A 662 -3.86 -29.56 6.03
C LEU A 662 -3.96 -29.87 4.53
N VAL A 663 -3.02 -29.37 3.73
CA VAL A 663 -2.90 -29.67 2.30
C VAL A 663 -2.49 -31.13 2.07
N ASP A 664 -1.43 -31.59 2.72
CA ASP A 664 -0.86 -32.93 2.56
C ASP A 664 -1.84 -34.04 3.00
N SER A 665 -2.66 -33.76 4.01
CA SER A 665 -3.74 -34.66 4.44
C SER A 665 -4.99 -34.59 3.55
N GLY A 666 -5.04 -33.63 2.63
CA GLY A 666 -6.18 -33.36 1.76
C GLY A 666 -7.37 -32.71 2.48
N LEU A 667 -7.20 -32.27 3.73
CA LEU A 667 -8.25 -31.58 4.50
C LEU A 667 -8.58 -30.21 3.89
N ILE A 668 -7.62 -29.56 3.26
CA ILE A 668 -7.87 -28.46 2.34
C ILE A 668 -7.24 -28.79 0.99
N THR A 669 -7.92 -28.44 -0.10
CA THR A 669 -7.40 -28.63 -1.47
C THR A 669 -7.64 -27.38 -2.29
N LEU A 670 -6.70 -27.04 -3.16
CA LEU A 670 -6.86 -25.94 -4.11
C LEU A 670 -8.03 -26.22 -5.06
N LYS A 671 -8.87 -25.21 -5.28
CA LYS A 671 -9.95 -25.24 -6.28
C LYS A 671 -9.38 -25.23 -7.70
N ASP A 672 -8.28 -24.51 -7.91
CA ASP A 672 -7.52 -24.50 -9.16
C ASP A 672 -6.10 -25.08 -8.90
N PRO A 673 -5.82 -26.31 -9.38
CA PRO A 673 -4.52 -26.95 -9.22
C PRO A 673 -3.35 -26.19 -9.87
N THR A 674 -3.60 -25.32 -10.86
CA THR A 674 -2.53 -24.56 -11.53
C THR A 674 -1.82 -23.58 -10.59
N TYR A 675 -2.40 -23.27 -9.43
CA TYR A 675 -1.74 -22.45 -8.43
C TYR A 675 -0.53 -23.11 -7.78
N TYR A 676 -0.40 -24.45 -7.81
CA TYR A 676 0.79 -25.15 -7.33
C TYR A 676 2.06 -24.82 -8.13
N GLU A 677 1.90 -24.46 -9.40
CA GLU A 677 3.01 -24.24 -10.33
C GLU A 677 3.49 -22.77 -10.35
N LYS A 678 2.83 -21.89 -9.58
CA LYS A 678 3.06 -20.44 -9.60
C LYS A 678 3.74 -19.98 -8.31
N ILE A 679 4.62 -18.97 -8.45
CA ILE A 679 5.20 -18.27 -7.30
C ILE A 679 4.19 -17.22 -6.83
N HIS A 680 3.87 -17.23 -5.53
CA HIS A 680 2.91 -16.32 -4.93
C HIS A 680 3.57 -15.32 -4.00
N ASN A 681 3.01 -14.11 -3.95
CA ASN A 681 3.39 -13.13 -2.93
C ASN A 681 2.89 -13.59 -1.55
N VAL A 682 3.70 -13.41 -0.51
CA VAL A 682 3.36 -13.79 0.88
C VAL A 682 2.11 -13.10 1.42
N GLY A 683 1.73 -11.95 0.86
CA GLY A 683 0.49 -11.24 1.20
C GLY A 683 -0.64 -11.41 0.19
N SER A 684 -0.52 -12.34 -0.76
CA SER A 684 -1.62 -12.67 -1.68
C SER A 684 -2.76 -13.36 -0.93
N GLU A 685 -3.99 -13.19 -1.42
CA GLU A 685 -5.18 -13.78 -0.77
C GLU A 685 -5.09 -15.30 -0.66
N LEU A 686 -4.49 -15.98 -1.64
CA LEU A 686 -4.23 -17.42 -1.56
C LEU A 686 -3.38 -17.81 -0.34
N ILE A 687 -2.30 -17.06 -0.07
CA ILE A 687 -1.41 -17.32 1.07
C ILE A 687 -2.02 -16.85 2.40
N VAL A 688 -2.96 -15.92 2.36
CA VAL A 688 -3.69 -15.47 3.55
C VAL A 688 -4.83 -16.42 3.92
N GLU A 689 -5.40 -17.10 2.91
CA GLU A 689 -6.51 -18.04 3.06
C GLU A 689 -6.08 -19.41 3.60
N ILE A 690 -4.83 -19.83 3.31
CA ILE A 690 -4.21 -21.06 3.83
C ILE A 690 -3.79 -20.91 5.30
#